data_AF-A0A4Q1A4Z2-F1
#
_entry.id   AF-A0A4Q1A4Z2-F1
#
_cell.length_a   1.000
_cell.length_b   1.000
_cell.length_c   1.000
_cell.angle_alpha   90.00
_cell.angle_beta   90.00
_cell.angle_gamma   90.00
#
_symmetry.space_group_name_H-M   'P 1'
#
loop_
_entity.id
_entity.type
_entity.pdbx_description
1 polymer ?
#
loop_
_entity_poly.entity_id
_entity_poly.type
_entity_poly.pdbx_seq_one_letter_code
_entity_poly.pdbx_strand_id
1 'polypeptide(L)'
;MINQKISIFGLVQGVGFRPFIYNLAIKHHIKGWIKNDENGVEIQAFAKKEDLKEFIKEIRLNPPTLAKIFDIKIENLEFKEYEKFEIKKSSNSNIKNKSALIYPDISICEDCIKDIFDKNSFRYNYALTNCTNCGPRYSIIKDIPYDRVNTSLKEFSLCKNCQDEFENPKNRRYHAQAISCEECGPTTFLYDKNQNLISKKIDAINQASNYIKDGKILAIKGIAGFHIVCDATNSKAIEKIREFKKRASKPFAVMFKDIENVKDYGYFNKLEEKILNSKEKPIVLLKKRENSDLSKQIAPNLDIVGSFLPNSALHYLLFKNLEKPILATSANLKDEPIITKKEDIFFKLANLVDFVLDYNREIVNSCDDSIVQIVDEKVLKLRNSRGFAPNILQVENKFSKKVLALGANQKATFSIAFENKIITTVYLGDLNSISSIENYKKTLENFLHFYDFKPEIIVCDKHPNYETTKIALDFVKENKNLNLIQIQHHYAHILAVLAEKSLKKDVLAFCFDGTGYGDDGNIWGGEVFIANQKEYKRVYHLKYFKLLGGALAIKEPKRVALSLLFDNFTLEEILDLPLDFLNSFEKSEIKILYTLWQKNLNSPLSSSFGRVFDAVCFFANTLHIQEFEGQTGLYLENLYDENIKDAFSYALIDDIIDISPMIKELIFEKDKKIIASKFINTLANIIFDISNLHKDLAIVLSGGVFQNKTLLKIVFEKLKEKELYIGENYSVNDENISLGQAFFTLENI
;
A
#
# COMPACT_ATOMS: atom_id res chain seq x y z
N MET A 1 -18.63 -44.86 -14.10
CA MET A 1 -17.73 -43.75 -14.45
C MET A 1 -18.59 -42.55 -14.79
N ILE A 2 -18.16 -41.34 -14.45
CA ILE A 2 -18.85 -40.09 -14.80
C ILE A 2 -17.84 -39.12 -15.40
N ASN A 3 -18.32 -38.25 -16.28
CA ASN A 3 -17.55 -37.15 -16.87
C ASN A 3 -18.07 -35.84 -16.26
N GLN A 4 -17.17 -35.02 -15.71
CA GLN A 4 -17.54 -33.75 -15.09
C GLN A 4 -16.67 -32.62 -15.63
N LYS A 5 -17.31 -31.47 -15.80
CA LYS A 5 -16.64 -30.18 -15.90
C LYS A 5 -16.56 -29.56 -14.52
N ILE A 6 -15.36 -29.20 -14.10
CA ILE A 6 -15.09 -28.54 -12.82
C ILE A 6 -14.45 -27.19 -13.14
N SER A 7 -15.15 -26.12 -12.81
CA SER A 7 -14.68 -24.73 -12.98
C SER A 7 -14.30 -24.15 -11.62
N ILE A 8 -13.05 -23.72 -11.50
CA ILE A 8 -12.48 -23.21 -10.25
C ILE A 8 -12.18 -21.72 -10.41
N PHE A 9 -12.74 -20.93 -9.51
CA PHE A 9 -12.64 -19.46 -9.51
C PHE A 9 -11.83 -18.98 -8.31
N GLY A 10 -11.00 -17.96 -8.52
CA GLY A 10 -10.19 -17.33 -7.48
C GLY A 10 -8.76 -17.01 -7.94
N LEU A 11 -7.86 -16.86 -6.97
CA LEU A 11 -6.43 -16.69 -7.21
C LEU A 11 -5.80 -18.06 -7.52
N VAL A 12 -6.07 -18.56 -8.72
CA VAL A 12 -5.69 -19.92 -9.15
C VAL A 12 -4.80 -19.96 -10.39
N GLN A 13 -4.46 -18.79 -10.95
CA GLN A 13 -3.50 -18.69 -12.06
C GLN A 13 -2.15 -18.14 -11.58
N GLY A 14 -1.06 -18.64 -12.16
CA GLY A 14 0.30 -18.25 -11.77
C GLY A 14 0.77 -18.75 -10.40
N VAL A 15 0.01 -19.63 -9.76
CA VAL A 15 0.24 -20.10 -8.37
C VAL A 15 0.58 -21.60 -8.28
N GLY A 16 1.01 -22.22 -9.40
CA GLY A 16 1.29 -23.66 -9.43
C GLY A 16 0.05 -24.56 -9.47
N PHE A 17 -1.13 -24.02 -9.76
CA PHE A 17 -2.39 -24.76 -9.73
C PHE A 17 -2.49 -25.87 -10.78
N ARG A 18 -2.07 -25.61 -12.03
CA ARG A 18 -2.08 -26.63 -13.10
C ARG A 18 -1.21 -27.86 -12.75
N PRO A 19 0.05 -27.69 -12.30
CA PRO A 19 0.87 -28.75 -11.73
C PRO A 19 0.19 -29.56 -10.62
N PHE A 20 -0.39 -28.86 -9.65
CA PHE A 20 -1.05 -29.48 -8.51
C PHE A 20 -2.20 -30.38 -8.94
N ILE A 21 -3.09 -29.86 -9.80
CA ILE A 21 -4.23 -30.61 -10.32
C ILE A 21 -3.79 -31.82 -11.14
N TYR A 22 -2.75 -31.69 -11.97
CA TYR A 22 -2.23 -32.82 -12.76
C TYR A 22 -1.73 -33.96 -11.85
N ASN A 23 -0.92 -33.64 -10.84
CA ASN A 23 -0.41 -34.63 -9.90
C ASN A 23 -1.52 -35.26 -9.06
N LEU A 24 -2.51 -34.44 -8.67
CA LEU A 24 -3.68 -34.90 -7.93
C LEU A 24 -4.57 -35.81 -8.79
N ALA A 25 -4.71 -35.52 -10.08
CA ALA A 25 -5.48 -36.33 -11.02
C ALA A 25 -4.84 -37.71 -11.17
N ILE A 26 -3.50 -37.79 -11.28
CA ILE A 26 -2.79 -39.08 -11.31
C ILE A 26 -3.01 -39.88 -10.02
N LYS A 27 -2.91 -39.22 -8.86
CA LYS A 27 -3.09 -39.85 -7.54
C LYS A 27 -4.47 -40.51 -7.39
N HIS A 28 -5.51 -39.89 -7.93
CA HIS A 28 -6.90 -40.36 -7.85
C HIS A 28 -7.39 -41.05 -9.13
N HIS A 29 -6.49 -41.48 -10.03
CA HIS A 29 -6.84 -42.16 -11.28
C HIS A 29 -7.84 -41.39 -12.19
N ILE A 30 -7.79 -40.06 -12.14
CA ILE A 30 -8.62 -39.18 -12.97
C ILE A 30 -8.03 -39.08 -14.36
N LYS A 31 -8.85 -39.25 -15.40
CA LYS A 31 -8.49 -39.01 -16.80
C LYS A 31 -9.17 -37.73 -17.31
N GLY A 32 -8.58 -37.03 -18.27
CA GLY A 32 -9.13 -35.78 -18.79
C GLY A 32 -8.08 -34.69 -18.98
N TRP A 33 -8.38 -33.45 -18.57
CA TRP A 33 -7.45 -32.34 -18.77
C TRP A 33 -7.72 -31.14 -17.85
N ILE A 34 -6.72 -30.28 -17.74
CA ILE A 34 -6.80 -28.94 -17.12
C ILE A 34 -6.27 -27.88 -18.08
N LYS A 35 -6.88 -26.69 -18.07
CA LYS A 35 -6.33 -25.48 -18.71
C LYS A 35 -6.62 -24.23 -17.86
N ASN A 36 -5.85 -23.16 -18.11
CA ASN A 36 -6.28 -21.83 -17.71
C ASN A 36 -7.21 -21.26 -18.79
N ASP A 37 -8.18 -20.47 -18.36
CA ASP A 37 -9.04 -19.70 -19.26
C ASP A 37 -9.21 -18.26 -18.74
N GLU A 38 -10.10 -17.50 -19.34
CA GLU A 38 -10.35 -16.10 -19.00
C GLU A 38 -11.07 -15.93 -17.66
N ASN A 39 -11.59 -17.00 -17.03
CA ASN A 39 -12.36 -16.95 -15.78
C ASN A 39 -11.64 -17.58 -14.57
N GLY A 40 -10.66 -18.45 -14.80
CA GLY A 40 -9.94 -19.15 -13.75
C GLY A 40 -9.29 -20.41 -14.30
N VAL A 41 -9.69 -21.56 -13.76
CA VAL A 41 -9.19 -22.87 -14.16
C VAL A 41 -10.37 -23.77 -14.53
N GLU A 42 -10.29 -24.41 -15.69
CA GLU A 42 -11.26 -25.39 -16.16
C GLU A 42 -10.61 -26.77 -16.19
N ILE A 43 -11.29 -27.73 -15.56
CA ILE A 43 -10.89 -29.13 -15.51
C ILE A 43 -12.02 -29.95 -16.12
N GLN A 44 -11.66 -30.85 -17.03
CA GLN A 44 -12.55 -31.94 -17.42
C GLN A 44 -12.01 -33.24 -16.84
N ALA A 45 -12.86 -33.95 -16.11
CA ALA A 45 -12.46 -35.08 -15.29
C ALA A 45 -13.41 -36.27 -15.49
N PHE A 46 -12.85 -37.40 -15.90
CA PHE A 46 -13.53 -38.67 -16.11
C PHE A 46 -12.94 -39.75 -15.20
N ALA A 47 -13.74 -40.23 -14.25
CA ALA A 47 -13.35 -41.31 -13.34
C ALA A 47 -14.56 -41.97 -12.67
N LYS A 48 -14.32 -42.84 -11.67
CA LYS A 48 -15.37 -43.33 -10.78
C LYS A 48 -15.88 -42.17 -9.92
N LYS A 49 -17.13 -42.29 -9.46
CA LYS A 49 -17.78 -41.21 -8.71
C LYS A 49 -17.08 -40.94 -7.37
N GLU A 50 -16.55 -41.99 -6.76
CA GLU A 50 -15.81 -41.97 -5.51
C GLU A 50 -14.48 -41.23 -5.67
N ASP A 51 -13.71 -41.58 -6.71
CA ASP A 51 -12.42 -40.95 -7.02
C ASP A 51 -12.58 -39.44 -7.28
N LEU A 52 -13.62 -39.04 -8.02
CA LEU A 52 -13.93 -37.61 -8.25
C LEU A 52 -14.29 -36.85 -6.98
N LYS A 53 -15.03 -37.49 -6.06
CA LYS A 53 -15.38 -36.87 -4.78
C LYS A 53 -14.14 -36.60 -3.94
N GLU A 54 -13.24 -37.57 -3.81
CA GLU A 54 -12.00 -37.37 -3.05
C GLU A 54 -11.05 -36.39 -3.76
N PHE A 55 -10.98 -36.42 -5.10
CA PHE A 55 -10.24 -35.43 -5.89
C PHE A 55 -10.71 -34.00 -5.60
N ILE A 56 -12.01 -33.72 -5.68
CA ILE A 56 -12.58 -32.39 -5.42
C ILE A 56 -12.38 -31.96 -3.96
N LYS A 57 -12.51 -32.91 -3.03
CA LYS A 57 -12.27 -32.66 -1.60
C LYS A 57 -10.81 -32.27 -1.34
N GLU A 58 -9.85 -32.95 -1.96
CA GLU A 58 -8.43 -32.63 -1.80
C GLU A 58 -8.06 -31.29 -2.45
N ILE A 59 -8.69 -30.91 -3.57
CA ILE A 59 -8.58 -29.54 -4.14
C ILE A 59 -8.98 -28.48 -3.12
N ARG A 60 -10.08 -28.70 -2.39
CA ARG A 60 -10.59 -27.75 -1.39
C ARG A 60 -9.72 -27.68 -0.14
N LEU A 61 -9.23 -28.82 0.33
CA LEU A 61 -8.51 -28.92 1.60
C LEU A 61 -7.02 -28.60 1.48
N ASN A 62 -6.40 -28.90 0.35
CA ASN A 62 -4.95 -28.80 0.18
C ASN A 62 -4.56 -28.07 -1.12
N PRO A 63 -5.07 -26.85 -1.39
CA PRO A 63 -4.66 -26.10 -2.57
C PRO A 63 -3.16 -25.71 -2.49
N PRO A 64 -2.52 -25.34 -3.63
CA PRO A 64 -1.17 -24.79 -3.62
C PRO A 64 -1.04 -23.62 -2.63
N THR A 65 0.16 -23.42 -2.07
CA THR A 65 0.41 -22.43 -1.01
C THR A 65 0.03 -20.98 -1.37
N LEU A 66 0.12 -20.63 -2.65
CA LEU A 66 -0.27 -19.32 -3.14
C LEU A 66 -1.73 -19.26 -3.63
N ALA A 67 -2.39 -20.40 -3.79
CA ALA A 67 -3.73 -20.43 -4.35
C ALA A 67 -4.80 -20.06 -3.31
N LYS A 68 -5.78 -19.27 -3.71
CA LYS A 68 -6.99 -19.01 -2.92
C LYS A 68 -8.21 -19.30 -3.79
N ILE A 69 -8.93 -20.36 -3.44
CA ILE A 69 -10.14 -20.79 -4.14
C ILE A 69 -11.33 -20.07 -3.52
N PHE A 70 -12.13 -19.41 -4.36
CA PHE A 70 -13.35 -18.70 -3.94
C PHE A 70 -14.60 -19.53 -4.22
N ASP A 71 -14.65 -20.20 -5.37
CA ASP A 71 -15.79 -21.02 -5.76
C ASP A 71 -15.34 -22.20 -6.63
N ILE A 72 -16.10 -23.29 -6.59
CA ILE A 72 -15.94 -24.46 -7.44
C ILE A 72 -17.31 -24.87 -7.95
N LYS A 73 -17.53 -24.73 -9.26
CA LYS A 73 -18.74 -25.19 -9.95
C LYS A 73 -18.47 -26.52 -10.62
N ILE A 74 -19.44 -27.44 -10.49
CA ILE A 74 -19.34 -28.79 -11.03
C ILE A 74 -20.57 -29.04 -11.89
N GLU A 75 -20.34 -29.47 -13.12
CA GLU A 75 -21.37 -29.80 -14.10
C GLU A 75 -21.13 -31.23 -14.61
N ASN A 76 -22.17 -32.05 -14.63
CA ASN A 76 -22.09 -33.38 -15.24
C ASN A 76 -22.18 -33.23 -16.75
N LEU A 77 -21.22 -33.82 -17.45
CA LEU A 77 -21.19 -33.83 -18.90
C LEU A 77 -21.61 -35.19 -19.44
N GLU A 78 -21.91 -35.23 -20.74
CA GLU A 78 -22.06 -36.48 -21.47
C GLU A 78 -20.84 -37.37 -21.32
N PHE A 79 -21.08 -38.68 -21.38
CA PHE A 79 -20.02 -39.67 -21.24
C PHE A 79 -18.96 -39.46 -22.33
N LYS A 80 -17.73 -39.21 -21.91
CA LYS A 80 -16.56 -39.14 -22.79
C LYS A 80 -15.37 -39.70 -22.05
N GLU A 81 -14.81 -40.76 -22.62
CA GLU A 81 -13.60 -41.37 -22.08
C GLU A 81 -12.36 -40.62 -22.58
N TYR A 82 -11.37 -40.55 -21.71
CA TYR A 82 -10.03 -40.04 -21.99
C TYR A 82 -9.03 -41.15 -21.73
N GLU A 83 -7.88 -41.12 -22.40
CA GLU A 83 -6.82 -42.11 -22.16
C GLU A 83 -5.97 -41.74 -20.94
N LYS A 84 -5.66 -40.45 -20.79
CA LYS A 84 -4.79 -39.89 -19.75
C LYS A 84 -5.29 -38.53 -19.28
N PHE A 85 -4.64 -37.98 -18.26
CA PHE A 85 -4.85 -36.59 -17.82
C PHE A 85 -3.77 -35.69 -18.43
N GLU A 86 -4.12 -34.52 -18.96
CA GLU A 86 -3.18 -33.61 -19.62
C GLU A 86 -3.35 -32.14 -19.20
N ILE A 87 -2.25 -31.38 -19.18
CA ILE A 87 -2.31 -29.91 -19.10
C ILE A 87 -2.40 -29.36 -20.53
N LYS A 88 -3.55 -28.82 -20.89
CA LYS A 88 -3.76 -28.20 -22.21
C LYS A 88 -3.25 -26.76 -22.24
N LYS A 89 -2.94 -26.29 -23.45
CA LYS A 89 -2.70 -24.86 -23.71
C LYS A 89 -3.93 -24.06 -23.30
N SER A 90 -3.69 -22.89 -22.72
CA SER A 90 -4.77 -21.97 -22.37
C SER A 90 -5.54 -21.56 -23.62
N SER A 91 -6.85 -21.44 -23.50
CA SER A 91 -7.71 -20.99 -24.61
C SER A 91 -8.02 -19.50 -24.43
N ASN A 92 -7.64 -18.68 -25.42
CA ASN A 92 -8.22 -17.35 -25.61
C ASN A 92 -9.51 -17.55 -26.39
N SER A 93 -10.62 -17.68 -25.69
CA SER A 93 -11.92 -17.95 -26.31
C SER A 93 -12.58 -16.70 -26.92
N ASN A 94 -11.88 -15.56 -26.98
CA ASN A 94 -12.45 -14.24 -27.31
C ASN A 94 -13.73 -13.96 -26.49
N ILE A 95 -13.79 -14.48 -25.25
CA ILE A 95 -14.95 -14.25 -24.38
C ILE A 95 -14.87 -12.81 -23.89
N LYS A 96 -15.97 -12.08 -24.05
CA LYS A 96 -16.11 -10.76 -23.44
C LYS A 96 -16.19 -10.90 -21.93
N ASN A 97 -15.57 -9.99 -21.18
CA ASN A 97 -15.57 -9.95 -19.71
C ASN A 97 -14.68 -11.03 -19.06
N LYS A 98 -13.36 -10.89 -19.18
CA LYS A 98 -12.42 -11.76 -18.48
C LYS A 98 -12.52 -11.54 -16.96
N SER A 99 -12.41 -12.60 -16.18
CA SER A 99 -12.66 -12.59 -14.73
C SER A 99 -11.57 -13.26 -13.89
N ALA A 100 -10.56 -13.84 -14.53
CA ALA A 100 -9.37 -14.42 -13.89
C ALA A 100 -8.55 -13.35 -13.15
N LEU A 101 -8.12 -13.69 -11.94
CA LEU A 101 -7.52 -12.73 -11.02
C LEU A 101 -6.00 -12.67 -11.17
N ILE A 102 -5.46 -11.46 -11.12
CA ILE A 102 -4.02 -11.22 -11.17
C ILE A 102 -3.44 -11.35 -9.77
N TYR A 103 -2.42 -12.22 -9.64
CA TYR A 103 -1.74 -12.45 -8.37
C TYR A 103 -0.65 -11.38 -8.12
N PRO A 104 -0.46 -10.91 -6.88
CA PRO A 104 0.62 -9.97 -6.54
C PRO A 104 2.02 -10.57 -6.74
N ASP A 105 3.05 -9.73 -6.82
CA ASP A 105 4.44 -10.20 -6.82
C ASP A 105 4.82 -10.80 -5.47
N ILE A 106 5.46 -11.98 -5.47
CA ILE A 106 5.88 -12.67 -4.25
C ILE A 106 7.40 -12.79 -4.20
N SER A 107 7.96 -12.67 -3.00
CA SER A 107 9.39 -12.78 -2.76
C SER A 107 9.91 -14.18 -3.07
N ILE A 108 11.19 -14.29 -3.40
CA ILE A 108 11.84 -15.58 -3.64
C ILE A 108 11.66 -16.54 -2.44
N CYS A 109 11.38 -17.82 -2.71
CA CYS A 109 11.25 -18.84 -1.67
C CYS A 109 12.60 -19.45 -1.26
N GLU A 110 12.68 -19.98 -0.03
CA GLU A 110 13.80 -20.76 0.53
C GLU A 110 14.43 -21.73 -0.47
N ASP A 111 13.58 -22.45 -1.16
CA ASP A 111 13.92 -23.45 -2.15
C ASP A 111 14.70 -22.89 -3.35
N CYS A 112 14.31 -21.72 -3.85
CA CYS A 112 15.04 -21.04 -4.91
C CYS A 112 16.28 -20.30 -4.39
N ILE A 113 16.30 -19.90 -3.11
CA ILE A 113 17.50 -19.37 -2.46
C ILE A 113 18.58 -20.46 -2.38
N LYS A 114 18.22 -21.70 -2.03
CA LYS A 114 19.16 -22.83 -2.04
C LYS A 114 19.78 -23.04 -3.43
N ASP A 115 18.99 -22.97 -4.50
CA ASP A 115 19.47 -23.17 -5.87
C ASP A 115 20.52 -22.16 -6.33
N ILE A 116 20.45 -20.91 -5.86
CA ILE A 116 21.42 -19.88 -6.26
C ILE A 116 22.74 -19.99 -5.51
N PHE A 117 22.76 -20.69 -4.37
CA PHE A 117 23.95 -20.92 -3.57
C PHE A 117 24.52 -22.34 -3.71
N ASP A 118 23.78 -23.29 -4.27
CA ASP A 118 24.28 -24.62 -4.59
C ASP A 118 25.10 -24.62 -5.88
N LYS A 119 26.39 -25.00 -5.79
CA LYS A 119 27.31 -25.10 -6.93
C LYS A 119 26.92 -26.17 -7.95
N ASN A 120 26.12 -27.16 -7.56
CA ASN A 120 25.65 -28.22 -8.45
C ASN A 120 24.38 -27.84 -9.22
N SER A 121 23.70 -26.77 -8.80
CA SER A 121 22.55 -26.22 -9.50
C SER A 121 23.02 -25.44 -10.73
N PHE A 122 22.42 -25.68 -11.89
CA PHE A 122 22.65 -24.86 -13.08
C PHE A 122 22.08 -23.43 -12.96
N ARG A 123 21.47 -23.10 -11.81
CA ARG A 123 21.07 -21.74 -11.41
C ARG A 123 21.98 -21.14 -10.34
N TYR A 124 23.13 -21.75 -10.05
CA TYR A 124 24.16 -21.18 -9.18
C TYR A 124 24.47 -19.74 -9.62
N ASN A 125 24.42 -18.79 -8.68
CA ASN A 125 24.58 -17.35 -8.91
C ASN A 125 23.57 -16.68 -9.87
N TYR A 126 22.45 -17.32 -10.22
CA TYR A 126 21.45 -16.74 -11.11
C TYR A 126 20.51 -15.77 -10.40
N ALA A 127 20.56 -14.49 -10.78
CA ALA A 127 19.90 -13.39 -10.05
C ALA A 127 18.38 -13.27 -10.25
N LEU A 128 17.80 -14.00 -11.20
CA LEU A 128 16.38 -13.92 -11.55
C LEU A 128 15.65 -15.28 -11.46
N THR A 129 16.17 -16.21 -10.66
CA THR A 129 15.51 -17.51 -10.43
C THR A 129 14.13 -17.34 -9.80
N ASN A 130 13.22 -18.27 -10.11
CA ASN A 130 11.93 -18.43 -9.44
C ASN A 130 11.41 -19.87 -9.64
N CYS A 131 10.25 -20.13 -9.04
CA CYS A 131 9.43 -21.32 -9.28
C CYS A 131 7.95 -20.94 -9.28
N THR A 132 7.07 -21.93 -9.33
CA THR A 132 5.61 -21.73 -9.27
C THR A 132 5.14 -21.03 -7.98
N ASN A 133 5.92 -21.14 -6.89
CA ASN A 133 5.59 -20.63 -5.56
C ASN A 133 6.21 -19.26 -5.21
N CYS A 134 6.94 -18.62 -6.13
CA CYS A 134 7.61 -17.34 -5.84
C CYS A 134 7.90 -16.51 -7.10
N GLY A 135 8.41 -15.29 -6.89
CA GLY A 135 8.86 -14.40 -7.95
C GLY A 135 7.76 -13.48 -8.51
N PRO A 136 8.08 -12.74 -9.59
CA PRO A 136 7.19 -11.74 -10.16
C PRO A 136 5.93 -12.34 -10.78
N ARG A 137 4.83 -11.61 -10.70
CA ARG A 137 3.51 -11.89 -11.29
C ARG A 137 2.96 -10.60 -11.88
N TYR A 138 2.37 -9.73 -11.07
CA TYR A 138 1.82 -8.45 -11.48
C TYR A 138 2.84 -7.60 -12.24
N SER A 139 4.10 -7.51 -11.78
CA SER A 139 5.08 -6.63 -12.42
C SER A 139 5.49 -7.04 -13.84
N ILE A 140 5.20 -8.27 -14.26
CA ILE A 140 5.61 -8.82 -15.56
C ILE A 140 4.44 -9.16 -16.48
N ILE A 141 3.19 -9.10 -16.00
CA ILE A 141 2.02 -9.52 -16.79
C ILE A 141 1.65 -8.44 -17.82
N LYS A 142 1.42 -8.86 -19.07
CA LYS A 142 0.96 -8.02 -20.19
C LYS A 142 -0.51 -8.27 -20.53
N ASP A 143 -1.03 -9.47 -20.28
CA ASP A 143 -2.45 -9.83 -20.45
C ASP A 143 -2.78 -11.10 -19.65
N ILE A 144 -4.06 -11.41 -19.50
CA ILE A 144 -4.57 -12.68 -19.00
C ILE A 144 -5.18 -13.52 -20.15
N PRO A 145 -5.09 -14.87 -20.11
CA PRO A 145 -4.64 -15.73 -19.01
C PRO A 145 -3.12 -15.71 -18.75
N TYR A 146 -2.72 -16.03 -17.52
CA TYR A 146 -1.31 -16.01 -17.10
C TYR A 146 -0.51 -17.16 -17.72
N ASP A 147 0.16 -16.84 -18.82
CA ASP A 147 1.12 -17.68 -19.52
C ASP A 147 2.33 -16.86 -19.98
N ARG A 148 3.47 -17.53 -20.19
CA ARG A 148 4.74 -16.90 -20.57
C ARG A 148 4.60 -15.92 -21.73
N VAL A 149 3.77 -16.26 -22.73
CA VAL A 149 3.53 -15.44 -23.93
C VAL A 149 2.87 -14.10 -23.64
N ASN A 150 2.15 -14.01 -22.51
CA ASN A 150 1.48 -12.81 -22.02
C ASN A 150 2.28 -12.15 -20.88
N THR A 151 3.59 -12.37 -20.82
CA THR A 151 4.48 -11.72 -19.85
C THR A 151 5.68 -11.07 -20.53
N SER A 152 6.45 -10.28 -19.79
CA SER A 152 7.76 -9.79 -20.25
C SER A 152 8.80 -10.89 -20.50
N LEU A 153 8.50 -12.17 -20.19
CA LEU A 153 9.35 -13.30 -20.56
C LEU A 153 9.06 -13.92 -21.94
N LYS A 154 8.08 -13.38 -22.70
CA LYS A 154 7.73 -13.87 -24.04
C LYS A 154 8.95 -14.01 -24.96
N GLU A 155 9.90 -13.07 -24.90
CA GLU A 155 11.06 -13.00 -25.79
C GLU A 155 12.20 -13.95 -25.40
N PHE A 156 12.10 -14.59 -24.22
CA PHE A 156 13.14 -15.48 -23.68
C PHE A 156 12.75 -16.94 -23.94
N SER A 157 13.24 -17.52 -25.04
CA SER A 157 13.02 -18.93 -25.38
C SER A 157 13.73 -19.87 -24.41
N LEU A 158 13.02 -20.88 -23.87
CA LEU A 158 13.58 -21.81 -22.88
C LEU A 158 14.74 -22.64 -23.47
N CYS A 159 15.85 -22.76 -22.73
CA CYS A 159 16.89 -23.73 -23.05
C CYS A 159 16.42 -25.15 -22.66
N LYS A 160 17.15 -26.17 -23.12
CA LYS A 160 16.81 -27.58 -22.86
C LYS A 160 16.59 -27.88 -21.38
N ASN A 161 17.50 -27.46 -20.50
CA ASN A 161 17.37 -27.71 -19.06
C ASN A 161 16.11 -27.07 -18.44
N CYS A 162 15.78 -25.83 -18.85
CA CYS A 162 14.55 -25.19 -18.38
C CYS A 162 13.29 -25.82 -18.99
N GLN A 163 13.35 -26.27 -20.24
CA GLN A 163 12.25 -26.99 -20.90
C GLN A 163 11.96 -28.31 -20.17
N ASP A 164 13.00 -29.09 -19.88
CA ASP A 164 12.90 -30.36 -19.18
C ASP A 164 12.23 -30.19 -17.80
N GLU A 165 12.60 -29.15 -17.04
CA GLU A 165 11.93 -28.85 -15.77
C GLU A 165 10.51 -28.29 -15.93
N PHE A 166 10.26 -27.50 -16.97
CA PHE A 166 8.94 -26.93 -17.26
C PHE A 166 7.92 -28.00 -17.65
N GLU A 167 8.36 -29.07 -18.30
CA GLU A 167 7.53 -30.19 -18.76
C GLU A 167 7.47 -31.37 -17.78
N ASN A 168 8.42 -31.47 -16.83
CA ASN A 168 8.46 -32.57 -15.87
C ASN A 168 7.50 -32.36 -14.68
N PRO A 169 6.43 -33.18 -14.53
CA PRO A 169 5.44 -33.01 -13.47
C PRO A 169 5.95 -33.20 -12.04
N LYS A 170 7.09 -33.88 -11.87
CA LYS A 170 7.73 -34.09 -10.57
C LYS A 170 8.62 -32.91 -10.17
N ASN A 171 8.92 -31.99 -11.09
CA ASN A 171 9.73 -30.82 -10.79
C ASN A 171 8.86 -29.67 -10.25
N ARG A 172 9.33 -28.97 -9.22
CA ARG A 172 8.64 -27.80 -8.65
C ARG A 172 8.42 -26.64 -9.63
N ARG A 173 9.15 -26.65 -10.75
CA ARG A 173 9.06 -25.68 -11.85
C ARG A 173 8.17 -26.13 -13.00
N TYR A 174 7.47 -27.25 -12.85
CA TYR A 174 6.45 -27.69 -13.81
C TYR A 174 5.48 -26.53 -14.09
N HIS A 175 5.33 -26.13 -15.35
CA HIS A 175 4.55 -24.97 -15.78
C HIS A 175 4.83 -23.63 -15.06
N ALA A 176 6.03 -23.42 -14.51
CA ALA A 176 6.45 -22.12 -14.00
C ALA A 176 6.65 -21.15 -15.18
N GLN A 177 5.67 -20.28 -15.44
CA GLN A 177 5.69 -19.39 -16.62
C GLN A 177 6.88 -18.42 -16.62
N ALA A 178 7.33 -18.03 -15.43
CA ALA A 178 8.47 -17.15 -15.23
C ALA A 178 9.83 -17.89 -15.14
N ILE A 179 9.88 -19.21 -15.41
CA ILE A 179 11.12 -19.99 -15.32
C ILE A 179 12.19 -19.43 -16.26
N SER A 180 13.43 -19.39 -15.76
CA SER A 180 14.61 -19.09 -16.55
C SER A 180 15.89 -19.55 -15.84
N CYS A 181 17.01 -19.46 -16.56
CA CYS A 181 18.36 -19.63 -16.04
C CYS A 181 19.32 -18.68 -16.77
N GLU A 182 20.62 -18.80 -16.49
CA GLU A 182 21.67 -17.95 -17.07
C GLU A 182 21.85 -18.14 -18.60
N GLU A 183 21.38 -19.25 -19.17
CA GLU A 183 21.48 -19.54 -20.62
C GLU A 183 20.34 -18.92 -21.43
N CYS A 184 19.09 -19.04 -20.95
CA CYS A 184 17.90 -18.64 -21.70
C CYS A 184 17.20 -17.40 -21.14
N GLY A 185 17.60 -16.96 -19.94
CA GLY A 185 16.89 -15.95 -19.18
C GLY A 185 17.46 -14.54 -19.32
N PRO A 186 16.85 -13.61 -18.57
CA PRO A 186 17.40 -12.27 -18.42
C PRO A 186 18.81 -12.27 -17.83
N THR A 187 19.63 -11.34 -18.27
CA THR A 187 21.02 -11.10 -17.83
C THR A 187 21.09 -9.80 -17.04
N THR A 188 21.94 -9.76 -16.02
CA THR A 188 22.26 -8.54 -15.24
C THR A 188 23.42 -7.77 -15.85
N PHE A 189 23.38 -6.44 -15.73
CA PHE A 189 24.35 -5.50 -16.30
C PHE A 189 24.67 -4.41 -15.28
N LEU A 190 25.94 -4.06 -15.13
CA LEU A 190 26.37 -2.91 -14.34
C LEU A 190 26.90 -1.82 -15.26
N TYR A 191 26.37 -0.61 -15.12
CA TYR A 191 26.77 0.57 -15.87
C TYR A 191 27.34 1.64 -14.95
N ASP A 192 28.29 2.43 -15.45
CA ASP A 192 28.70 3.67 -14.78
C ASP A 192 27.77 4.85 -15.11
N LYS A 193 27.99 5.99 -14.44
CA LYS A 193 27.26 7.25 -14.70
C LYS A 193 27.39 7.78 -16.15
N ASN A 194 28.42 7.37 -16.89
CA ASN A 194 28.64 7.74 -18.29
C ASN A 194 27.97 6.74 -19.25
N GLN A 195 27.15 5.82 -18.73
CA GLN A 195 26.43 4.79 -19.46
C GLN A 195 27.34 3.69 -20.06
N ASN A 196 28.60 3.63 -19.64
CA ASN A 196 29.50 2.55 -20.08
C ASN A 196 29.17 1.27 -19.33
N LEU A 197 29.12 0.16 -20.06
CA LEU A 197 28.96 -1.16 -19.47
C LEU A 197 30.26 -1.60 -18.79
N ILE A 198 30.21 -1.86 -17.49
CA ILE A 198 31.35 -2.28 -16.67
C ILE A 198 31.46 -3.80 -16.60
N SER A 199 30.34 -4.48 -16.33
CA SER A 199 30.32 -5.93 -16.12
C SER A 199 28.92 -6.51 -16.32
N LYS A 200 28.83 -7.84 -16.39
CA LYS A 200 27.58 -8.59 -16.60
C LYS A 200 27.45 -9.71 -15.57
N LYS A 201 26.26 -10.30 -15.47
CA LYS A 201 25.99 -11.53 -14.70
C LYS A 201 26.38 -11.37 -13.22
N ILE A 202 26.98 -12.40 -12.61
CA ILE A 202 27.41 -12.38 -11.21
C ILE A 202 28.49 -11.32 -10.95
N ASP A 203 29.35 -11.02 -11.92
CA ASP A 203 30.41 -10.00 -11.74
C ASP A 203 29.82 -8.61 -11.56
N ALA A 204 28.72 -8.30 -12.27
CA ALA A 204 27.95 -7.07 -12.07
C ALA A 204 27.44 -6.92 -10.63
N ILE A 205 26.98 -8.02 -10.02
CA ILE A 205 26.43 -8.02 -8.66
C ILE A 205 27.56 -7.92 -7.63
N ASN A 206 28.66 -8.64 -7.84
CA ASN A 206 29.84 -8.59 -6.97
C ASN A 206 30.45 -7.18 -6.96
N GLN A 207 30.64 -6.57 -8.13
CA GLN A 207 31.16 -5.21 -8.25
C GLN A 207 30.19 -4.18 -7.65
N ALA A 208 28.89 -4.30 -7.89
CA ALA A 208 27.89 -3.44 -7.25
C ALA A 208 27.98 -3.51 -5.72
N SER A 209 28.15 -4.71 -5.16
CA SER A 209 28.34 -4.89 -3.72
C SER A 209 29.60 -4.19 -3.21
N ASN A 210 30.72 -4.28 -3.95
CA ASN A 210 31.96 -3.61 -3.59
C ASN A 210 31.82 -2.08 -3.66
N TYR A 211 31.17 -1.55 -4.70
CA TYR A 211 30.93 -0.11 -4.79
C TYR A 211 30.05 0.42 -3.66
N ILE A 212 29.06 -0.35 -3.20
CA ILE A 212 28.27 0.01 -2.01
C ILE A 212 29.17 0.08 -0.77
N LYS A 213 30.07 -0.89 -0.56
CA LYS A 213 31.07 -0.86 0.53
C LYS A 213 31.99 0.35 0.45
N ASP A 214 32.39 0.73 -0.76
CA ASP A 214 33.22 1.91 -1.02
C ASP A 214 32.44 3.24 -0.86
N GLY A 215 31.19 3.17 -0.38
CA GLY A 215 30.35 4.33 -0.08
C GLY A 215 29.72 4.99 -1.30
N LYS A 216 29.61 4.27 -2.42
CA LYS A 216 28.94 4.74 -3.65
C LYS A 216 27.42 4.62 -3.54
N ILE A 217 26.72 5.43 -4.34
CA ILE A 217 25.26 5.41 -4.45
C ILE A 217 24.89 4.72 -5.77
N LEU A 218 24.10 3.66 -5.70
CA LEU A 218 23.70 2.87 -6.85
C LEU A 218 22.20 2.99 -7.12
N ALA A 219 21.80 2.85 -8.37
CA ALA A 219 20.43 2.51 -8.73
C ALA A 219 20.35 1.02 -9.05
N ILE A 220 19.54 0.26 -8.33
CA ILE A 220 19.40 -1.19 -8.50
C ILE A 220 17.99 -1.52 -8.96
N LYS A 221 17.85 -2.24 -10.06
CA LYS A 221 16.56 -2.70 -10.54
C LYS A 221 16.04 -3.82 -9.64
N GLY A 222 14.96 -3.54 -8.91
CA GLY A 222 14.19 -4.49 -8.13
C GLY A 222 13.16 -5.24 -8.97
N ILE A 223 12.16 -5.86 -8.33
CA ILE A 223 11.12 -6.66 -9.02
C ILE A 223 10.16 -5.79 -9.85
N ALA A 224 9.82 -4.61 -9.33
CA ALA A 224 8.74 -3.76 -9.85
C ALA A 224 9.14 -2.27 -9.99
N GLY A 225 10.43 -1.96 -9.81
CA GLY A 225 10.99 -0.64 -10.05
C GLY A 225 12.46 -0.59 -9.61
N PHE A 226 13.12 0.55 -9.82
CA PHE A 226 14.48 0.80 -9.33
C PHE A 226 14.47 1.33 -7.90
N HIS A 227 15.48 0.93 -7.12
CA HIS A 227 15.81 1.51 -5.82
C HIS A 227 17.10 2.32 -5.91
N ILE A 228 17.16 3.46 -5.22
CA ILE A 228 18.42 4.12 -4.87
C ILE A 228 18.96 3.42 -3.62
N VAL A 229 20.21 2.98 -3.69
CA VAL A 229 20.86 2.10 -2.71
C VAL A 229 22.22 2.65 -2.30
N CYS A 230 22.50 2.64 -0.99
CA CYS A 230 23.84 2.89 -0.42
C CYS A 230 23.98 2.16 0.93
N ASP A 231 25.19 2.13 1.49
CA ASP A 231 25.43 1.67 2.87
C ASP A 231 24.59 2.53 3.86
N ALA A 232 23.77 1.88 4.70
CA ALA A 232 22.88 2.56 5.65
C ALA A 232 23.62 3.19 6.85
N THR A 233 24.90 2.88 7.03
CA THR A 233 25.79 3.46 8.04
C THR A 233 26.55 4.69 7.51
N ASN A 234 26.53 4.93 6.19
CA ASN A 234 27.27 6.02 5.56
C ASN A 234 26.46 7.32 5.51
N SER A 235 26.60 8.16 6.54
CA SER A 235 25.90 9.45 6.64
C SER A 235 26.11 10.37 5.43
N LYS A 236 27.33 10.44 4.87
CA LYS A 236 27.63 11.33 3.74
C LYS A 236 26.87 10.93 2.47
N ALA A 237 26.73 9.63 2.20
CA ALA A 237 25.95 9.15 1.07
C ALA A 237 24.46 9.44 1.27
N ILE A 238 23.95 9.22 2.48
CA ILE A 238 22.54 9.45 2.80
C ILE A 238 22.19 10.94 2.73
N GLU A 239 23.07 11.83 3.20
CA GLU A 239 22.89 13.29 3.10
C GLU A 239 22.77 13.74 1.63
N LYS A 240 23.64 13.24 0.75
CA LYS A 240 23.52 13.50 -0.71
C LYS A 240 22.17 13.04 -1.28
N ILE A 241 21.69 11.86 -0.88
CA ILE A 241 20.37 11.36 -1.30
C ILE A 241 19.25 12.28 -0.80
N ARG A 242 19.34 12.78 0.45
CA ARG A 242 18.35 13.70 1.02
C ARG A 242 18.31 15.04 0.31
N GLU A 243 19.49 15.64 0.09
CA GLU A 243 19.65 16.90 -0.63
C GLU A 243 19.06 16.78 -2.04
N PHE A 244 19.43 15.73 -2.77
CA PHE A 244 18.94 15.49 -4.13
C PHE A 244 17.42 15.28 -4.17
N LYS A 245 16.88 14.43 -3.29
CA LYS A 245 15.43 14.14 -3.25
C LYS A 245 14.61 15.26 -2.61
N LYS A 246 15.23 16.35 -2.13
CA LYS A 246 14.60 17.43 -1.36
C LYS A 246 13.73 16.86 -0.22
N ARG A 247 14.32 15.92 0.53
CA ARG A 247 13.67 15.08 1.55
C ARG A 247 14.54 15.10 2.81
N ALA A 248 14.51 16.19 3.58
CA ALA A 248 15.42 16.35 4.71
C ALA A 248 15.09 15.39 5.86
N SER A 249 13.81 15.15 6.14
CA SER A 249 13.38 14.41 7.35
C SER A 249 12.62 13.11 7.11
N LYS A 250 11.92 12.93 5.97
CA LYS A 250 11.08 11.73 5.76
C LYS A 250 11.93 10.43 5.86
N PRO A 251 11.56 9.45 6.71
CA PRO A 251 12.37 8.25 6.97
C PRO A 251 12.67 7.43 5.73
N PHE A 252 13.88 6.88 5.61
CA PHE A 252 14.23 5.90 4.59
C PHE A 252 14.02 4.47 5.09
N ALA A 253 13.70 3.57 4.16
CA ALA A 253 13.67 2.14 4.43
C ALA A 253 15.07 1.54 4.30
N VAL A 254 15.34 0.55 5.11
CA VAL A 254 16.62 -0.15 5.22
C VAL A 254 16.38 -1.64 4.99
N MET A 255 17.11 -2.20 4.03
CA MET A 255 17.12 -3.63 3.76
C MET A 255 18.23 -4.28 4.57
N PHE A 256 17.87 -5.32 5.32
CA PHE A 256 18.78 -6.10 6.18
C PHE A 256 18.98 -7.48 5.58
N LYS A 257 20.16 -8.06 5.75
CA LYS A 257 20.51 -9.36 5.15
C LYS A 257 19.54 -10.48 5.53
N ASP A 258 19.22 -10.57 6.81
CA ASP A 258 18.39 -11.60 7.41
C ASP A 258 17.81 -11.08 8.74
N ILE A 259 17.02 -11.91 9.41
CA ILE A 259 16.38 -11.54 10.69
C ILE A 259 17.38 -11.34 11.82
N GLU A 260 18.51 -12.06 11.82
CA GLU A 260 19.56 -11.89 12.83
C GLU A 260 20.18 -10.51 12.71
N ASN A 261 20.46 -10.07 11.48
CA ASN A 261 20.94 -8.71 11.24
C ASN A 261 19.94 -7.65 11.72
N VAL A 262 18.63 -7.83 11.54
CA VAL A 262 17.62 -6.87 12.05
C VAL A 262 17.70 -6.71 13.57
N LYS A 263 18.03 -7.76 14.33
CA LYS A 263 18.10 -7.72 15.81
C LYS A 263 19.11 -6.72 16.32
N ASP A 264 20.15 -6.42 15.56
CA ASP A 264 21.20 -5.46 15.92
C ASP A 264 20.71 -4.00 15.80
N TYR A 265 19.62 -3.78 15.06
CA TYR A 265 19.17 -2.45 14.63
C TYR A 265 17.78 -2.05 15.11
N GLY A 266 16.87 -3.03 15.29
CA GLY A 266 15.50 -2.78 15.69
C GLY A 266 14.98 -3.80 16.69
N TYR A 267 14.04 -3.36 17.52
CA TYR A 267 13.22 -4.23 18.36
C TYR A 267 12.01 -4.71 17.57
N PHE A 268 11.71 -5.99 17.66
CA PHE A 268 10.52 -6.58 17.06
C PHE A 268 9.94 -7.69 17.93
N ASN A 269 8.62 -7.86 17.87
CA ASN A 269 7.89 -8.96 18.47
C ASN A 269 7.73 -10.13 17.47
N LYS A 270 7.09 -11.23 17.92
CA LYS A 270 6.88 -12.45 17.10
C LYS A 270 6.07 -12.18 15.82
N LEU A 271 5.10 -11.28 15.86
CA LEU A 271 4.28 -10.96 14.70
C LEU A 271 5.06 -10.10 13.69
N GLU A 272 5.81 -9.11 14.16
CA GLU A 272 6.73 -8.31 13.34
C GLU A 272 7.77 -9.21 12.65
N GLU A 273 8.37 -10.16 13.38
CA GLU A 273 9.28 -11.18 12.82
C GLU A 273 8.61 -12.04 11.74
N LYS A 274 7.40 -12.53 12.02
CA LYS A 274 6.62 -13.34 11.07
C LYS A 274 6.35 -12.56 9.77
N ILE A 275 6.02 -11.28 9.88
CA ILE A 275 5.73 -10.41 8.73
C ILE A 275 7.00 -10.06 7.96
N LEU A 276 8.12 -9.78 8.64
CA LEU A 276 9.43 -9.62 7.98
C LEU A 276 9.84 -10.87 7.20
N ASN A 277 9.51 -12.06 7.74
CA ASN A 277 9.79 -13.34 7.09
C ASN A 277 8.72 -13.83 6.11
N SER A 278 7.62 -13.10 5.96
CA SER A 278 6.51 -13.46 5.08
C SER A 278 6.93 -13.56 3.61
N LYS A 279 6.08 -14.18 2.80
CA LYS A 279 6.30 -14.26 1.34
C LYS A 279 6.19 -12.87 0.69
N GLU A 280 5.51 -11.93 1.33
CA GLU A 280 5.33 -10.56 0.88
C GLU A 280 6.58 -9.68 1.15
N LYS A 281 7.35 -9.96 2.22
CA LYS A 281 8.53 -9.17 2.65
C LYS A 281 8.28 -7.64 2.58
N PRO A 282 7.26 -7.10 3.26
CA PRO A 282 6.99 -5.66 3.26
C PRO A 282 8.03 -4.91 4.12
N ILE A 283 8.00 -3.57 4.04
CA ILE A 283 8.67 -2.70 5.00
C ILE A 283 7.85 -2.69 6.30
N VAL A 284 8.47 -3.10 7.40
CA VAL A 284 7.88 -3.12 8.74
C VAL A 284 8.50 -1.99 9.57
N LEU A 285 7.68 -1.14 10.16
CA LEU A 285 8.16 -0.09 11.06
C LEU A 285 8.49 -0.66 12.43
N LEU A 286 9.78 -0.64 12.78
CA LEU A 286 10.30 -1.15 14.05
C LEU A 286 10.81 -0.03 14.94
N LYS A 287 10.79 -0.23 16.26
CA LYS A 287 11.49 0.66 17.19
C LYS A 287 13.00 0.48 17.00
N LYS A 288 13.72 1.58 16.77
CA LYS A 288 15.17 1.58 16.56
C LYS A 288 15.89 1.23 17.87
N ARG A 289 17.03 0.53 17.77
CA ARG A 289 17.97 0.38 18.90
C ARG A 289 18.81 1.63 19.10
N GLU A 290 19.01 2.00 20.36
CA GLU A 290 19.78 3.21 20.73
C GLU A 290 21.26 3.12 20.30
N ASN A 291 21.88 1.94 20.41
CA ASN A 291 23.30 1.71 20.12
C ASN A 291 23.59 1.24 18.69
N SER A 292 22.67 1.47 17.75
CA SER A 292 22.85 1.06 16.35
C SER A 292 23.83 1.98 15.60
N ASP A 293 24.68 1.42 14.75
CA ASP A 293 25.59 2.18 13.88
C ASP A 293 24.92 2.74 12.59
N LEU A 294 23.60 2.53 12.41
CA LEU A 294 22.84 3.21 11.35
C LEU A 294 22.96 4.72 11.48
N SER A 295 23.14 5.38 10.33
CA SER A 295 23.17 6.83 10.28
C SER A 295 21.89 7.41 10.89
N LYS A 296 22.05 8.47 11.70
CA LYS A 296 20.91 9.26 12.19
C LYS A 296 20.10 9.88 11.04
N GLN A 297 20.71 10.01 9.87
CA GLN A 297 20.07 10.49 8.65
C GLN A 297 19.13 9.46 8.03
N ILE A 298 19.01 8.22 8.51
CA ILE A 298 17.97 7.29 8.02
C ILE A 298 16.57 7.79 8.41
N ALA A 299 16.37 8.15 9.67
CA ALA A 299 15.13 8.68 10.20
C ALA A 299 15.44 9.79 11.23
N PRO A 300 15.74 11.03 10.78
CA PRO A 300 16.07 12.13 11.67
C PRO A 300 14.97 12.37 12.71
N ASN A 301 15.37 12.54 13.98
CA ASN A 301 14.49 12.84 15.12
C ASN A 301 13.40 11.80 15.39
N LEU A 302 13.59 10.56 14.93
CA LEU A 302 12.62 9.49 15.06
C LEU A 302 13.31 8.22 15.57
N ASP A 303 12.67 7.55 16.52
CA ASP A 303 13.13 6.29 17.12
C ASP A 303 12.54 5.07 16.38
N ILE A 304 12.31 5.22 15.07
CA ILE A 304 11.79 4.17 14.21
C ILE A 304 12.72 3.89 13.03
N VAL A 305 12.72 2.65 12.57
CA VAL A 305 13.40 2.21 11.35
C VAL A 305 12.44 1.39 10.50
N GLY A 306 12.32 1.74 9.22
CA GLY A 306 11.58 0.95 8.26
C GLY A 306 12.44 -0.22 7.79
N SER A 307 12.13 -1.43 8.24
CA SER A 307 12.96 -2.62 8.04
C SER A 307 12.32 -3.61 7.09
N PHE A 308 13.11 -4.17 6.18
CA PHE A 308 12.69 -5.28 5.33
C PHE A 308 13.86 -6.18 4.93
N LEU A 309 13.54 -7.37 4.43
CA LEU A 309 14.52 -8.38 4.04
C LEU A 309 14.59 -8.52 2.50
N PRO A 310 15.68 -9.11 1.97
CA PRO A 310 15.81 -9.50 0.57
C PRO A 310 14.55 -10.20 0.05
N ASN A 311 14.02 -9.64 -1.04
CA ASN A 311 12.81 -10.16 -1.69
C ASN A 311 13.08 -10.82 -3.05
N SER A 312 14.33 -10.81 -3.53
CA SER A 312 14.72 -11.38 -4.83
C SER A 312 16.10 -12.06 -4.76
N ALA A 313 16.39 -12.98 -5.69
CA ALA A 313 17.70 -13.61 -5.78
C ALA A 313 18.85 -12.59 -5.95
N LEU A 314 18.62 -11.52 -6.72
CA LEU A 314 19.58 -10.43 -6.87
C LEU A 314 19.98 -9.86 -5.50
N HIS A 315 19.02 -9.59 -4.62
CA HIS A 315 19.30 -9.06 -3.28
C HIS A 315 20.08 -10.06 -2.42
N TYR A 316 19.71 -11.34 -2.43
CA TYR A 316 20.46 -12.37 -1.71
C TYR A 316 21.92 -12.50 -2.20
N LEU A 317 22.15 -12.37 -3.51
CA LEU A 317 23.50 -12.38 -4.08
C LEU A 317 24.30 -11.12 -3.73
N LEU A 318 23.67 -9.94 -3.63
CA LEU A 318 24.33 -8.72 -3.12
C LEU A 318 24.80 -8.92 -1.67
N PHE A 319 23.92 -9.45 -0.81
CA PHE A 319 24.23 -9.71 0.61
C PHE A 319 25.21 -10.88 0.85
N LYS A 320 25.62 -11.60 -0.19
CA LYS A 320 26.77 -12.50 -0.09
C LYS A 320 28.05 -11.74 0.24
N ASN A 321 28.18 -10.53 -0.31
CA ASN A 321 29.34 -9.69 -0.10
C ASN A 321 29.05 -8.54 0.85
N LEU A 322 27.80 -8.16 1.12
CA LEU A 322 27.47 -7.07 2.05
C LEU A 322 27.22 -7.59 3.48
N GLU A 323 27.99 -7.08 4.44
CA GLU A 323 27.79 -7.37 5.87
C GLU A 323 26.88 -6.35 6.54
N LYS A 324 26.95 -5.09 6.09
CA LYS A 324 26.15 -3.98 6.61
C LYS A 324 24.79 -3.89 5.91
N PRO A 325 23.77 -3.38 6.60
CA PRO A 325 22.49 -3.08 5.99
C PRO A 325 22.61 -1.96 4.94
N ILE A 326 21.70 -1.96 3.98
CA ILE A 326 21.66 -0.95 2.91
C ILE A 326 20.39 -0.12 3.01
N LEU A 327 20.52 1.18 2.79
CA LEU A 327 19.36 2.01 2.49
C LEU A 327 18.81 1.55 1.15
N ALA A 328 17.49 1.41 1.04
CA ALA A 328 16.82 1.11 -0.23
C ALA A 328 15.52 1.90 -0.31
N THR A 329 15.51 2.94 -1.15
CA THR A 329 14.36 3.83 -1.35
C THR A 329 13.98 3.88 -2.82
N SER A 330 12.72 4.19 -3.15
CA SER A 330 12.26 4.29 -4.54
C SER A 330 13.14 5.25 -5.35
N ALA A 331 13.56 4.83 -6.55
CA ALA A 331 14.25 5.66 -7.51
C ALA A 331 13.22 6.49 -8.30
N ASN A 332 12.98 7.69 -7.80
CA ASN A 332 12.07 8.67 -8.38
C ASN A 332 12.46 10.08 -7.96
N LEU A 333 12.04 11.07 -8.75
CA LEU A 333 11.96 12.46 -8.30
C LEU A 333 10.76 12.62 -7.35
N LYS A 334 10.69 13.77 -6.67
CA LYS A 334 9.56 14.08 -5.79
C LYS A 334 8.27 14.10 -6.61
N ASP A 335 7.22 13.47 -6.07
CA ASP A 335 5.88 13.38 -6.66
C ASP A 335 5.81 12.65 -8.03
N GLU A 336 6.86 11.92 -8.41
CA GLU A 336 6.89 11.07 -9.60
C GLU A 336 6.80 9.57 -9.24
N PRO A 337 6.27 8.72 -10.14
CA PRO A 337 6.25 7.27 -9.95
C PRO A 337 7.66 6.67 -9.95
N ILE A 338 7.79 5.45 -9.41
CA ILE A 338 9.05 4.70 -9.41
C ILE A 338 9.52 4.43 -10.86
N ILE A 339 10.81 4.68 -11.11
CA ILE A 339 11.41 4.45 -12.42
C ILE A 339 11.54 2.95 -12.68
N THR A 340 11.27 2.52 -13.92
CA THR A 340 11.33 1.10 -14.35
C THR A 340 12.38 0.81 -15.42
N LYS A 341 12.94 1.85 -16.04
CA LYS A 341 13.91 1.78 -17.15
C LYS A 341 15.22 2.47 -16.77
N LYS A 342 16.36 1.91 -17.18
CA LYS A 342 17.68 2.51 -16.85
C LYS A 342 17.90 3.84 -17.57
N GLU A 343 17.30 4.02 -18.74
CA GLU A 343 17.40 5.24 -19.54
C GLU A 343 16.87 6.44 -18.73
N ASP A 344 15.75 6.24 -18.01
CA ASP A 344 15.18 7.24 -17.11
C ASP A 344 16.06 7.48 -15.87
N ILE A 345 16.81 6.48 -15.39
CA ILE A 345 17.79 6.67 -14.31
C ILE A 345 18.92 7.59 -14.77
N PHE A 346 19.48 7.36 -15.95
CA PHE A 346 20.53 8.23 -16.50
C PHE A 346 20.00 9.63 -16.79
N PHE A 347 18.76 9.75 -17.28
CA PHE A 347 18.18 11.05 -17.57
C PHE A 347 17.85 11.84 -16.29
N LYS A 348 17.21 11.21 -15.30
CA LYS A 348 16.66 11.90 -14.12
C LYS A 348 17.60 11.91 -12.92
N LEU A 349 18.47 10.91 -12.76
CA LEU A 349 19.23 10.66 -11.53
C LEU A 349 20.76 10.60 -11.73
N ALA A 350 21.29 10.97 -12.91
CA ALA A 350 22.74 10.92 -13.19
C ALA A 350 23.61 11.74 -12.23
N ASN A 351 23.08 12.82 -11.65
CA ASN A 351 23.82 13.65 -10.68
C ASN A 351 23.85 13.05 -9.26
N LEU A 352 23.09 11.99 -9.00
CA LEU A 352 23.03 11.32 -7.70
C LEU A 352 23.71 9.96 -7.73
N VAL A 353 23.46 9.18 -8.78
CA VAL A 353 23.81 7.77 -8.86
C VAL A 353 25.16 7.58 -9.54
N ASP A 354 26.08 6.87 -8.88
CA ASP A 354 27.40 6.54 -9.41
C ASP A 354 27.34 5.38 -10.41
N PHE A 355 26.51 4.37 -10.15
CA PHE A 355 26.35 3.18 -11.00
C PHE A 355 24.91 2.66 -11.06
N VAL A 356 24.56 1.99 -12.16
CA VAL A 356 23.23 1.41 -12.38
C VAL A 356 23.35 -0.10 -12.58
N LEU A 357 22.76 -0.88 -11.67
CA LEU A 357 22.61 -2.33 -11.79
C LEU A 357 21.23 -2.65 -12.36
N ASP A 358 21.20 -3.03 -13.64
CA ASP A 358 20.00 -3.31 -14.44
C ASP A 358 19.93 -4.79 -14.85
N TYR A 359 18.79 -5.21 -15.38
CA TYR A 359 18.61 -6.47 -16.09
C TYR A 359 17.62 -6.29 -17.25
N ASN A 360 17.75 -7.10 -18.31
CA ASN A 360 16.98 -6.91 -19.55
C ASN A 360 15.55 -7.50 -19.56
N ARG A 361 15.03 -7.97 -18.42
CA ARG A 361 13.58 -8.21 -18.25
C ARG A 361 12.86 -6.89 -18.06
N GLU A 362 11.87 -6.63 -18.90
CA GLU A 362 10.97 -5.48 -18.75
C GLU A 362 10.11 -5.60 -17.47
N ILE A 363 9.97 -4.48 -16.77
CA ILE A 363 8.97 -4.28 -15.71
C ILE A 363 7.78 -3.61 -16.40
N VAL A 364 6.70 -4.37 -16.58
CA VAL A 364 5.52 -3.93 -17.33
C VAL A 364 4.65 -3.01 -16.47
N ASN A 365 4.42 -3.42 -15.22
CA ASN A 365 3.64 -2.70 -14.24
C ASN A 365 4.55 -2.35 -13.06
N SER A 366 4.66 -1.06 -12.76
CA SER A 366 5.41 -0.58 -11.60
C SER A 366 4.64 -0.87 -10.31
N CYS A 367 5.37 -1.05 -9.22
CA CYS A 367 4.79 -1.27 -7.90
C CYS A 367 5.77 -0.83 -6.81
N ASP A 368 5.34 0.03 -5.90
CA ASP A 368 6.11 0.40 -4.72
C ASP A 368 6.15 -0.73 -3.69
N ASP A 369 7.13 -0.67 -2.77
CA ASP A 369 7.14 -1.54 -1.60
C ASP A 369 6.02 -1.18 -0.62
N SER A 370 5.30 -2.20 -0.17
CA SER A 370 4.29 -2.08 0.89
C SER A 370 4.93 -1.69 2.23
N ILE A 371 4.21 -0.91 3.03
CA ILE A 371 4.63 -0.49 4.37
C ILE A 371 3.55 -0.89 5.36
N VAL A 372 3.96 -1.56 6.44
CA VAL A 372 3.08 -2.04 7.51
C VAL A 372 3.65 -1.71 8.88
N GLN A 373 2.76 -1.67 9.87
CA GLN A 373 3.10 -1.61 11.28
C GLN A 373 2.18 -2.54 12.08
N ILE A 374 2.61 -2.90 13.29
CA ILE A 374 1.83 -3.77 14.17
C ILE A 374 1.30 -2.93 15.34
N VAL A 375 0.00 -3.01 15.59
CA VAL A 375 -0.70 -2.36 16.70
C VAL A 375 -1.64 -3.38 17.34
N ASP A 376 -1.42 -3.70 18.62
CA ASP A 376 -2.24 -4.64 19.39
C ASP A 376 -2.51 -5.97 18.64
N GLU A 377 -1.43 -6.63 18.21
CA GLU A 377 -1.45 -7.88 17.42
C GLU A 377 -2.14 -7.80 16.04
N LYS A 378 -2.58 -6.61 15.61
CA LYS A 378 -3.14 -6.37 14.27
C LYS A 378 -2.08 -5.80 13.33
N VAL A 379 -2.10 -6.24 12.08
CA VAL A 379 -1.24 -5.70 11.02
C VAL A 379 -1.97 -4.56 10.35
N LEU A 380 -1.48 -3.33 10.53
CA LEU A 380 -2.00 -2.14 9.86
C LEU A 380 -1.14 -1.77 8.68
N LYS A 381 -1.80 -1.54 7.54
CA LYS A 381 -1.14 -1.12 6.31
C LYS A 381 -1.11 0.40 6.24
N LEU A 382 0.07 0.93 5.95
CA LEU A 382 0.29 2.35 5.66
C LEU A 382 0.41 2.59 4.15
N ARG A 383 0.88 1.57 3.43
CA ARG A 383 0.87 1.47 1.98
C ARG A 383 0.65 0.02 1.58
N ASN A 384 -0.35 -0.25 0.76
CA ASN A 384 -0.72 -1.58 0.29
C ASN A 384 -0.40 -1.75 -1.21
N SER A 385 0.81 -2.21 -1.49
CA SER A 385 1.37 -2.32 -2.84
C SER A 385 2.02 -3.69 -3.05
N ARG A 386 3.33 -3.79 -3.33
CA ARG A 386 4.01 -5.07 -3.62
C ARG A 386 3.77 -6.11 -2.53
N GLY A 387 3.49 -7.35 -2.94
CA GLY A 387 3.22 -8.48 -2.04
C GLY A 387 1.75 -8.64 -1.69
N PHE A 388 0.97 -7.56 -1.65
CA PHE A 388 -0.43 -7.60 -1.25
C PHE A 388 -1.39 -7.24 -2.38
N ALA A 389 -1.14 -6.13 -3.07
CA ALA A 389 -2.02 -5.62 -4.12
C ALA A 389 -1.60 -6.13 -5.52
N PRO A 390 -2.54 -6.30 -6.48
CA PRO A 390 -3.94 -5.88 -6.44
C PRO A 390 -4.79 -6.66 -5.42
N ASN A 391 -5.58 -5.93 -4.62
CA ASN A 391 -6.43 -6.53 -3.59
C ASN A 391 -7.74 -7.01 -4.21
N ILE A 392 -8.25 -8.15 -3.74
CA ILE A 392 -9.58 -8.64 -4.12
C ILE A 392 -10.44 -8.81 -2.87
N LEU A 393 -11.56 -8.11 -2.84
CA LEU A 393 -12.62 -8.31 -1.88
C LEU A 393 -13.77 -9.05 -2.55
N GLN A 394 -14.15 -10.19 -1.99
CA GLN A 394 -15.38 -10.88 -2.37
C GLN A 394 -16.52 -10.34 -1.51
N VAL A 395 -17.59 -9.91 -2.16
CA VAL A 395 -18.82 -9.44 -1.50
C VAL A 395 -19.91 -10.51 -1.63
N GLU A 396 -20.91 -10.46 -0.77
CA GLU A 396 -21.98 -11.48 -0.78
C GLU A 396 -22.93 -11.32 -1.98
N ASN A 397 -23.32 -10.07 -2.26
CA ASN A 397 -24.23 -9.74 -3.35
C ASN A 397 -23.47 -9.53 -4.66
N LYS A 398 -24.18 -9.68 -5.79
CA LYS A 398 -23.62 -9.38 -7.11
C LYS A 398 -23.93 -7.94 -7.50
N PHE A 399 -22.93 -7.22 -7.99
CA PHE A 399 -23.07 -5.99 -8.74
C PHE A 399 -23.93 -6.22 -9.99
N SER A 400 -24.99 -5.44 -10.12
CA SER A 400 -25.89 -5.43 -11.28
C SER A 400 -25.23 -4.87 -12.54
N LYS A 401 -24.21 -4.03 -12.36
CA LYS A 401 -23.48 -3.30 -13.40
C LYS A 401 -21.98 -3.30 -13.11
N LYS A 402 -21.17 -3.08 -14.15
CA LYS A 402 -19.73 -2.88 -14.03
C LYS A 402 -19.42 -1.47 -13.51
N VAL A 403 -18.74 -1.40 -12.38
CA VAL A 403 -18.43 -0.14 -11.69
C VAL A 403 -16.94 0.16 -11.70
N LEU A 404 -16.57 1.38 -12.07
CA LEU A 404 -15.22 1.92 -11.95
C LEU A 404 -15.21 3.04 -10.90
N ALA A 405 -14.55 2.82 -9.77
CA ALA A 405 -14.37 3.80 -8.70
C ALA A 405 -12.94 4.37 -8.74
N LEU A 406 -12.81 5.68 -8.95
CA LEU A 406 -11.52 6.32 -9.24
C LEU A 406 -10.71 6.73 -8.01
N GLY A 407 -11.29 6.67 -6.82
CA GLY A 407 -10.60 6.97 -5.56
C GLY A 407 -10.34 8.46 -5.33
N ALA A 408 -9.41 8.73 -4.41
CA ALA A 408 -8.95 10.06 -4.04
C ALA A 408 -7.70 10.49 -4.83
N ASN A 409 -7.29 11.75 -4.67
CA ASN A 409 -6.11 12.31 -5.35
C ASN A 409 -4.79 12.00 -4.65
N GLN A 410 -4.82 11.89 -3.32
CA GLN A 410 -3.67 11.49 -2.51
C GLN A 410 -3.66 9.98 -2.33
N LYS A 411 -2.46 9.39 -2.29
CA LYS A 411 -2.26 7.93 -2.13
C LYS A 411 -3.17 7.10 -3.05
N ALA A 412 -3.31 7.57 -4.29
CA ALA A 412 -4.38 7.17 -5.19
C ALA A 412 -4.38 5.66 -5.47
N THR A 413 -5.58 5.11 -5.51
CA THR A 413 -5.92 3.80 -6.05
C THR A 413 -7.23 3.94 -6.82
N PHE A 414 -7.53 2.98 -7.69
CA PHE A 414 -8.87 2.82 -8.23
C PHE A 414 -9.34 1.38 -8.04
N SER A 415 -10.65 1.19 -8.12
CA SER A 415 -11.28 -0.12 -7.98
C SER A 415 -12.21 -0.39 -9.15
N ILE A 416 -12.18 -1.62 -9.66
CA ILE A 416 -13.20 -2.14 -10.57
C ILE A 416 -14.07 -3.15 -9.80
N ALA A 417 -15.38 -3.09 -10.01
CA ALA A 417 -16.32 -3.99 -9.37
C ALA A 417 -17.30 -4.58 -10.39
N PHE A 418 -17.50 -5.89 -10.28
CA PHE A 418 -18.36 -6.69 -11.16
C PHE A 418 -18.62 -8.05 -10.52
N GLU A 419 -19.72 -8.70 -10.93
CA GLU A 419 -20.16 -9.94 -10.28
C GLU A 419 -20.19 -9.76 -8.77
N ASN A 420 -19.54 -10.61 -7.97
CA ASN A 420 -19.50 -10.51 -6.52
C ASN A 420 -18.10 -10.13 -6.00
N LYS A 421 -17.36 -9.29 -6.73
CA LYS A 421 -15.99 -8.90 -6.35
C LYS A 421 -15.67 -7.44 -6.64
N ILE A 422 -14.81 -6.89 -5.81
CA ILE A 422 -14.16 -5.59 -5.97
C ILE A 422 -12.65 -5.86 -6.07
N ILE A 423 -12.02 -5.33 -7.11
CA ILE A 423 -10.59 -5.42 -7.34
C ILE A 423 -10.01 -4.02 -7.22
N THR A 424 -9.17 -3.80 -6.22
CA THR A 424 -8.49 -2.53 -5.97
C THR A 424 -7.04 -2.62 -6.42
N THR A 425 -6.56 -1.58 -7.11
CA THR A 425 -5.21 -1.57 -7.67
C THR A 425 -4.11 -1.46 -6.63
N VAL A 426 -2.87 -1.53 -7.10
CA VAL A 426 -1.70 -1.13 -6.32
C VAL A 426 -1.75 0.37 -5.99
N TYR A 427 -1.02 0.77 -4.96
CA TYR A 427 -0.72 2.18 -4.66
C TYR A 427 -0.09 2.90 -5.87
N LEU A 428 -0.67 4.06 -6.26
CA LEU A 428 -0.19 4.88 -7.38
C LEU A 428 0.42 6.22 -6.97
N GLY A 429 0.42 6.52 -5.66
CA GLY A 429 0.95 7.78 -5.12
C GLY A 429 0.02 8.96 -5.29
N ASP A 430 0.55 10.16 -5.05
CA ASP A 430 -0.22 11.40 -5.14
C ASP A 430 -0.25 11.90 -6.59
N LEU A 431 -1.42 12.30 -7.08
CA LEU A 431 -1.61 12.79 -8.45
C LEU A 431 -1.29 14.28 -8.56
N ASN A 432 -0.05 14.64 -8.21
CA ASN A 432 0.43 16.03 -8.15
C ASN A 432 1.38 16.39 -9.31
N SER A 433 1.76 15.43 -10.15
CA SER A 433 2.65 15.63 -11.31
C SER A 433 2.07 15.01 -12.58
N ILE A 434 2.48 15.52 -13.74
CA ILE A 434 2.07 14.95 -15.05
C ILE A 434 2.43 13.46 -15.11
N SER A 435 3.65 13.09 -14.72
CA SER A 435 4.09 11.69 -14.73
C SER A 435 3.28 10.79 -13.78
N SER A 436 2.84 11.30 -12.63
CA SER A 436 1.95 10.54 -11.72
C SER A 436 0.56 10.30 -12.34
N ILE A 437 0.00 11.32 -13.00
CA ILE A 437 -1.30 11.24 -13.69
C ILE A 437 -1.22 10.29 -14.88
N GLU A 438 -0.15 10.36 -15.68
CA GLU A 438 0.10 9.44 -16.79
C GLU A 438 0.25 8.00 -16.33
N ASN A 439 0.98 7.75 -15.23
CA ASN A 439 1.11 6.43 -14.65
C ASN A 439 -0.23 5.89 -14.13
N TYR A 440 -1.05 6.75 -13.52
CA TYR A 440 -2.42 6.39 -13.11
C TYR A 440 -3.28 6.00 -14.32
N LYS A 441 -3.31 6.83 -15.37
CA LYS A 441 -4.08 6.56 -16.60
C LYS A 441 -3.62 5.28 -17.30
N LYS A 442 -2.30 5.09 -17.45
CA LYS A 442 -1.73 3.85 -18.01
C LYS A 442 -2.14 2.62 -17.20
N THR A 443 -2.08 2.71 -15.87
CA THR A 443 -2.50 1.59 -15.00
C THR A 443 -3.99 1.33 -15.14
N LEU A 444 -4.81 2.38 -15.22
CA LEU A 444 -6.25 2.28 -15.48
C LEU A 444 -6.53 1.56 -16.79
N GLU A 445 -5.93 1.99 -17.89
CA GLU A 445 -6.05 1.35 -19.20
C GLU A 445 -5.64 -0.13 -19.16
N ASN A 446 -4.52 -0.45 -18.49
CA ASN A 446 -4.07 -1.82 -18.32
C ASN A 446 -5.12 -2.69 -17.59
N PHE A 447 -5.70 -2.20 -16.49
CA PHE A 447 -6.74 -2.95 -15.77
C PHE A 447 -8.01 -3.09 -16.59
N LEU A 448 -8.42 -2.05 -17.32
CA LEU A 448 -9.58 -2.15 -18.22
C LEU A 448 -9.33 -3.19 -19.32
N HIS A 449 -8.12 -3.24 -19.87
CA HIS A 449 -7.70 -4.25 -20.85
C HIS A 449 -7.67 -5.66 -20.26
N PHE A 450 -7.03 -5.84 -19.10
CA PHE A 450 -6.88 -7.16 -18.47
C PHE A 450 -8.24 -7.84 -18.27
N TYR A 451 -9.25 -7.10 -17.83
CA TYR A 451 -10.56 -7.67 -17.52
C TYR A 451 -11.60 -7.52 -18.65
N ASP A 452 -11.20 -7.03 -19.84
CA ASP A 452 -12.12 -6.58 -20.90
C ASP A 452 -13.30 -5.78 -20.29
N PHE A 453 -12.92 -4.80 -19.47
CA PHE A 453 -13.81 -4.07 -18.59
C PHE A 453 -14.28 -2.79 -19.27
N LYS A 454 -15.59 -2.69 -19.44
CA LYS A 454 -16.25 -1.48 -19.90
C LYS A 454 -17.13 -1.01 -18.76
N PRO A 455 -16.81 0.10 -18.09
CA PRO A 455 -17.64 0.59 -16.99
C PRO A 455 -19.03 0.95 -17.53
N GLU A 456 -20.02 0.74 -16.68
CA GLU A 456 -21.40 1.23 -16.85
C GLU A 456 -21.68 2.35 -15.83
N ILE A 457 -20.94 2.34 -14.72
CA ILE A 457 -21.00 3.31 -13.65
C ILE A 457 -19.59 3.79 -13.36
N ILE A 458 -19.44 5.09 -13.21
CA ILE A 458 -18.21 5.73 -12.73
C ILE A 458 -18.49 6.39 -11.40
N VAL A 459 -17.61 6.15 -10.45
CA VAL A 459 -17.68 6.72 -9.10
C VAL A 459 -16.42 7.53 -8.84
N CYS A 460 -16.57 8.75 -8.31
CA CYS A 460 -15.46 9.58 -7.88
C CYS A 460 -15.79 10.34 -6.59
N ASP A 461 -14.79 11.04 -6.06
CA ASP A 461 -14.97 11.92 -4.91
C ASP A 461 -15.83 13.14 -5.29
N LYS A 462 -16.53 13.73 -4.31
CA LYS A 462 -17.23 15.00 -4.50
C LYS A 462 -16.28 16.18 -4.73
N HIS A 463 -15.00 16.06 -4.37
CA HIS A 463 -14.02 17.13 -4.55
C HIS A 463 -13.89 17.52 -6.04
N PRO A 464 -14.24 18.76 -6.42
CA PRO A 464 -14.35 19.14 -7.85
C PRO A 464 -13.01 19.23 -8.57
N ASN A 465 -11.92 19.50 -7.85
CA ASN A 465 -10.60 19.76 -8.45
C ASN A 465 -9.64 18.57 -8.41
N TYR A 466 -10.07 17.38 -7.95
CA TYR A 466 -9.21 16.19 -7.99
C TYR A 466 -8.96 15.76 -9.44
N GLU A 467 -7.76 15.26 -9.72
CA GLU A 467 -7.44 14.68 -11.03
C GLU A 467 -8.30 13.44 -11.29
N THR A 468 -8.61 12.65 -10.25
CA THR A 468 -9.56 11.53 -10.36
C THR A 468 -10.96 11.98 -10.75
N THR A 469 -11.45 13.11 -10.21
CA THR A 469 -12.74 13.70 -10.59
C THR A 469 -12.72 14.20 -12.04
N LYS A 470 -11.64 14.85 -12.48
CA LYS A 470 -11.48 15.28 -13.88
C LYS A 470 -11.49 14.08 -14.84
N ILE A 471 -10.77 13.01 -14.48
CA ILE A 471 -10.78 11.76 -15.25
C ILE A 471 -12.21 11.19 -15.34
N ALA A 472 -12.97 11.14 -14.24
CA ALA A 472 -14.37 10.71 -14.26
C ALA A 472 -15.23 11.53 -15.25
N LEU A 473 -15.08 12.85 -15.23
CA LEU A 473 -15.80 13.73 -16.14
C LEU A 473 -15.41 13.50 -17.60
N ASP A 474 -14.14 13.21 -17.89
CA ASP A 474 -13.68 12.93 -19.25
C ASP A 474 -14.30 11.62 -19.79
N PHE A 475 -14.38 10.56 -18.98
CA PHE A 475 -15.11 9.35 -19.38
C PHE A 475 -16.58 9.62 -19.73
N VAL A 476 -17.27 10.42 -18.91
CA VAL A 476 -18.70 10.75 -19.15
C VAL A 476 -18.88 11.58 -20.42
N LYS A 477 -17.91 12.47 -20.74
CA LYS A 477 -17.91 13.21 -22.01
C LYS A 477 -17.76 12.27 -23.20
N GLU A 478 -16.87 11.28 -23.10
CA GLU A 478 -16.63 10.29 -24.16
C GLU A 478 -17.79 9.30 -24.33
N ASN A 479 -18.51 8.97 -23.25
CA ASN A 479 -19.67 8.09 -23.30
C ASN A 479 -20.81 8.61 -22.41
N LYS A 480 -21.78 9.27 -23.05
CA LYS A 480 -22.95 9.87 -22.38
C LYS A 480 -23.88 8.87 -21.68
N ASN A 481 -23.74 7.56 -21.94
CA ASN A 481 -24.54 6.53 -21.29
C ASN A 481 -23.98 6.11 -19.92
N LEU A 482 -22.81 6.61 -19.53
CA LEU A 482 -22.20 6.32 -18.22
C LEU A 482 -22.93 7.09 -17.12
N ASN A 483 -23.30 6.38 -16.06
CA ASN A 483 -23.82 7.02 -14.86
C ASN A 483 -22.65 7.46 -13.96
N LEU A 484 -22.57 8.76 -13.66
CA LEU A 484 -21.59 9.32 -12.72
C LEU A 484 -22.19 9.45 -11.33
N ILE A 485 -21.51 8.89 -10.34
CA ILE A 485 -21.88 9.02 -8.93
C ILE A 485 -20.72 9.66 -8.18
N GLN A 486 -21.03 10.69 -7.41
CA GLN A 486 -20.06 11.35 -6.55
C GLN A 486 -20.35 11.00 -5.09
N ILE A 487 -19.33 10.49 -4.40
CA ILE A 487 -19.44 10.06 -3.00
C ILE A 487 -18.58 10.97 -2.13
N GLN A 488 -19.11 11.29 -0.96
CA GLN A 488 -18.40 12.11 0.01
C GLN A 488 -17.18 11.35 0.57
N HIS A 489 -16.06 12.06 0.71
CA HIS A 489 -14.75 11.49 1.04
C HIS A 489 -14.74 10.63 2.33
N HIS A 490 -15.24 11.19 3.44
CA HIS A 490 -15.25 10.53 4.74
C HIS A 490 -16.24 9.36 4.76
N TYR A 491 -17.34 9.47 4.05
CA TYR A 491 -18.28 8.36 3.88
C TYR A 491 -17.63 7.20 3.11
N ALA A 492 -16.82 7.49 2.08
CA ALA A 492 -16.07 6.45 1.38
C ALA A 492 -15.04 5.75 2.29
N HIS A 493 -14.36 6.47 3.19
CA HIS A 493 -13.51 5.87 4.24
C HIS A 493 -14.29 4.84 5.07
N ILE A 494 -15.49 5.23 5.53
CA ILE A 494 -16.35 4.37 6.36
C ILE A 494 -16.79 3.14 5.58
N LEU A 495 -17.30 3.34 4.36
CA LEU A 495 -17.75 2.27 3.47
C LEU A 495 -16.65 1.26 3.17
N ALA A 496 -15.39 1.69 3.09
CA ALA A 496 -14.26 0.78 2.90
C ALA A 496 -14.10 -0.20 4.07
N VAL A 497 -14.24 0.28 5.32
CA VAL A 497 -14.19 -0.59 6.51
C VAL A 497 -15.43 -1.48 6.59
N LEU A 498 -16.62 -0.96 6.29
CA LEU A 498 -17.86 -1.74 6.24
C LEU A 498 -17.74 -2.89 5.23
N ALA A 499 -17.18 -2.61 4.05
CA ALA A 499 -16.94 -3.61 3.00
C ALA A 499 -15.98 -4.68 3.48
N GLU A 500 -14.81 -4.30 4.03
CA GLU A 500 -13.79 -5.24 4.47
C GLU A 500 -14.31 -6.16 5.59
N LYS A 501 -15.08 -5.59 6.53
CA LYS A 501 -15.59 -6.33 7.70
C LYS A 501 -16.98 -6.94 7.48
N SER A 502 -17.54 -6.79 6.28
CA SER A 502 -18.88 -7.28 5.92
C SER A 502 -19.98 -6.83 6.89
N LEU A 503 -19.91 -5.56 7.33
CA LEU A 503 -20.84 -4.97 8.29
C LEU A 503 -22.09 -4.46 7.58
N LYS A 504 -23.27 -4.87 8.08
CA LYS A 504 -24.59 -4.54 7.52
C LYS A 504 -25.49 -3.75 8.49
N LYS A 505 -24.89 -3.20 9.52
CA LYS A 505 -25.57 -2.48 10.60
C LYS A 505 -25.09 -1.05 10.67
N ASP A 506 -25.86 -0.21 11.35
CA ASP A 506 -25.42 1.14 11.67
C ASP A 506 -24.17 1.08 12.57
N VAL A 507 -23.20 1.93 12.24
CA VAL A 507 -21.97 2.09 13.00
C VAL A 507 -21.81 3.53 13.45
N LEU A 508 -21.15 3.71 14.58
CA LEU A 508 -20.59 4.98 14.99
C LEU A 508 -19.16 5.06 14.44
N ALA A 509 -18.98 5.86 13.40
CA ALA A 509 -17.72 5.95 12.68
C ALA A 509 -16.97 7.25 13.01
N PHE A 510 -15.74 7.11 13.49
CA PHE A 510 -14.81 8.22 13.64
C PHE A 510 -13.95 8.29 12.38
N CYS A 511 -14.09 9.37 11.61
CA CYS A 511 -13.33 9.61 10.41
C CYS A 511 -12.39 10.82 10.61
N PHE A 512 -11.20 10.55 11.16
CA PHE A 512 -10.23 11.58 11.51
C PHE A 512 -9.10 11.59 10.48
N ASP A 513 -8.93 12.72 9.80
CA ASP A 513 -8.07 12.83 8.63
C ASP A 513 -7.46 14.25 8.48
N GLY A 514 -6.57 14.40 7.51
CA GLY A 514 -5.99 15.68 7.12
C GLY A 514 -6.96 16.59 6.39
N THR A 515 -7.49 16.16 5.25
CA THR A 515 -8.34 17.02 4.41
C THR A 515 -9.28 16.18 3.56
N GLY A 516 -10.59 16.28 3.79
CA GLY A 516 -11.60 15.81 2.84
C GLY A 516 -12.63 16.89 2.54
N TYR A 517 -13.22 16.80 1.35
CA TYR A 517 -14.24 17.75 0.90
C TYR A 517 -15.56 17.50 1.66
N GLY A 518 -16.01 18.49 2.41
CA GLY A 518 -17.29 18.47 3.12
C GLY A 518 -18.47 18.73 2.21
N ASP A 519 -19.64 18.22 2.59
CA ASP A 519 -20.89 18.48 1.85
C ASP A 519 -21.34 19.95 1.92
N ASP A 520 -20.85 20.68 2.91
CA ASP A 520 -21.03 22.12 3.10
C ASP A 520 -19.96 22.96 2.38
N GLY A 521 -19.07 22.31 1.61
CA GLY A 521 -17.96 22.96 0.91
C GLY A 521 -16.76 23.32 1.80
N ASN A 522 -16.80 23.01 3.10
CA ASN A 522 -15.69 23.21 4.03
C ASN A 522 -14.74 22.01 4.02
N ILE A 523 -13.58 22.17 4.67
CA ILE A 523 -12.60 21.09 4.82
C ILE A 523 -12.96 20.28 6.07
N TRP A 524 -13.23 19.00 5.89
CA TRP A 524 -13.51 18.06 6.98
C TRP A 524 -12.27 17.22 7.31
N GLY A 525 -12.27 16.62 8.50
CA GLY A 525 -11.21 15.71 8.96
C GLY A 525 -11.24 15.38 10.45
N GLY A 526 -12.35 15.69 11.13
CA GLY A 526 -12.54 15.46 12.56
C GLY A 526 -13.98 15.12 12.84
N GLU A 527 -14.51 14.21 12.02
CA GLU A 527 -15.93 13.94 11.90
C GLU A 527 -16.31 12.65 12.61
N VAL A 528 -17.50 12.63 13.20
CA VAL A 528 -18.14 11.42 13.71
C VAL A 528 -19.49 11.27 13.00
N PHE A 529 -19.71 10.08 12.46
CA PHE A 529 -20.92 9.75 11.71
C PHE A 529 -21.66 8.57 12.35
N ILE A 530 -22.99 8.59 12.25
CA ILE A 530 -23.76 7.35 12.25
C ILE A 530 -23.97 6.98 10.79
N ALA A 531 -23.49 5.81 10.37
CA ALA A 531 -23.48 5.44 8.96
C ALA A 531 -23.71 3.95 8.75
N ASN A 532 -24.25 3.63 7.58
CA ASN A 532 -24.34 2.28 7.02
C ASN A 532 -24.04 2.35 5.52
N GLN A 533 -24.32 1.29 4.77
CA GLN A 533 -24.03 1.25 3.33
C GLN A 533 -24.91 2.20 2.47
N LYS A 534 -26.06 2.64 2.98
CA LYS A 534 -27.05 3.44 2.23
C LYS A 534 -26.99 4.91 2.57
N GLU A 535 -26.75 5.23 3.84
CA GLU A 535 -26.75 6.61 4.32
C GLU A 535 -25.69 6.85 5.40
N TYR A 536 -25.43 8.14 5.62
CA TYR A 536 -24.61 8.63 6.71
C TYR A 536 -25.21 9.93 7.25
N LYS A 537 -25.09 10.11 8.56
CA LYS A 537 -25.45 11.33 9.27
C LYS A 537 -24.25 11.80 10.09
N ARG A 538 -23.80 13.03 9.84
CA ARG A 538 -22.81 13.70 10.69
C ARG A 538 -23.46 13.98 12.05
N VAL A 539 -22.90 13.41 13.12
CA VAL A 539 -23.44 13.51 14.48
C VAL A 539 -22.54 14.27 15.45
N TYR A 540 -21.23 14.25 15.21
CA TYR A 540 -20.31 15.20 15.85
C TYR A 540 -19.27 15.69 14.86
N HIS A 541 -18.74 16.88 15.11
CA HIS A 541 -17.56 17.35 14.41
C HIS A 541 -16.71 18.27 15.26
N LEU A 542 -15.42 18.33 14.94
CA LEU A 542 -14.55 19.35 15.49
C LEU A 542 -15.08 20.74 15.12
N LYS A 543 -15.11 21.65 16.11
CA LYS A 543 -15.43 23.07 15.90
C LYS A 543 -14.56 23.64 14.77
N TYR A 544 -15.21 24.32 13.83
CA TYR A 544 -14.50 24.92 12.70
C TYR A 544 -13.51 25.99 13.14
N PHE A 545 -12.33 25.97 12.52
CA PHE A 545 -11.30 27.01 12.59
C PHE A 545 -10.81 27.32 11.18
N LYS A 546 -10.05 28.41 11.02
CA LYS A 546 -9.62 28.90 9.70
C LYS A 546 -8.22 28.39 9.32
N LEU A 547 -8.05 27.96 8.07
CA LEU A 547 -6.74 27.66 7.49
C LEU A 547 -6.18 28.91 6.82
N LEU A 548 -5.42 29.72 7.55
CA LEU A 548 -4.91 31.00 7.06
C LEU A 548 -3.96 30.79 5.87
N GLY A 549 -4.38 31.22 4.66
CA GLY A 549 -3.62 30.98 3.43
C GLY A 549 -3.91 29.65 2.74
N GLY A 550 -4.97 28.94 3.13
CA GLY A 550 -5.41 27.69 2.53
C GLY A 550 -4.32 26.61 2.62
N ALA A 551 -3.87 26.10 1.47
CA ALA A 551 -2.86 25.04 1.39
C ALA A 551 -1.50 25.41 2.04
N LEU A 552 -1.19 26.71 2.19
CA LEU A 552 0.01 27.14 2.92
C LEU A 552 -0.06 26.74 4.40
N ALA A 553 -1.24 26.71 5.01
CA ALA A 553 -1.40 26.30 6.41
C ALA A 553 -1.04 24.83 6.65
N ILE A 554 -1.15 23.98 5.62
CA ILE A 554 -0.71 22.57 5.68
C ILE A 554 0.82 22.48 5.68
N LYS A 555 1.50 23.37 4.96
CA LYS A 555 2.98 23.40 4.92
C LYS A 555 3.59 24.14 6.11
N GLU A 556 2.88 25.11 6.65
CA GLU A 556 3.32 25.97 7.74
C GLU A 556 2.37 25.80 8.94
N PRO A 557 2.58 24.75 9.78
CA PRO A 557 1.80 24.49 10.99
C PRO A 557 1.54 25.71 11.89
N LYS A 558 2.49 26.65 11.90
CA LYS A 558 2.41 27.95 12.58
C LYS A 558 1.14 28.75 12.27
N ARG A 559 0.63 28.65 11.04
CA ARG A 559 -0.59 29.36 10.59
C ARG A 559 -1.85 28.77 11.22
N VAL A 560 -1.89 27.44 11.40
CA VAL A 560 -3.00 26.76 12.06
C VAL A 560 -3.01 27.10 13.54
N ALA A 561 -1.84 27.07 14.19
CA ALA A 561 -1.68 27.46 15.59
C ALA A 561 -2.17 28.89 15.85
N LEU A 562 -1.79 29.86 15.01
CA LEU A 562 -2.28 31.23 15.12
C LEU A 562 -3.80 31.35 14.93
N SER A 563 -4.39 30.61 13.98
CA SER A 563 -5.86 30.63 13.83
C SER A 563 -6.55 30.17 15.12
N LEU A 564 -6.07 29.08 15.72
CA LEU A 564 -6.64 28.56 16.97
C LEU A 564 -6.44 29.54 18.13
N LEU A 565 -5.35 30.29 18.16
CA LEU A 565 -5.16 31.37 19.13
C LEU A 565 -6.16 32.52 18.89
N PHE A 566 -6.37 32.96 17.65
CA PHE A 566 -7.34 34.01 17.33
C PHE A 566 -8.79 33.65 17.68
N ASP A 567 -9.13 32.36 17.63
CA ASP A 567 -10.44 31.87 18.05
C ASP A 567 -10.64 31.89 19.58
N ASN A 568 -9.56 32.06 20.37
CA ASN A 568 -9.58 31.95 21.83
C ASN A 568 -9.10 33.20 22.58
N PHE A 569 -8.36 34.10 21.92
CA PHE A 569 -7.72 35.26 22.52
C PHE A 569 -7.81 36.48 21.59
N THR A 570 -7.76 37.67 22.18
CA THR A 570 -7.63 38.94 21.47
C THR A 570 -6.23 39.09 20.88
N LEU A 571 -6.09 39.98 19.87
CA LEU A 571 -4.79 40.25 19.26
C LEU A 571 -3.79 40.83 20.29
N GLU A 572 -4.26 41.67 21.22
CA GLU A 572 -3.41 42.26 22.26
C GLU A 572 -2.88 41.18 23.20
N GLU A 573 -3.75 40.29 23.70
CA GLU A 573 -3.34 39.15 24.52
C GLU A 573 -2.31 38.29 23.79
N ILE A 574 -2.52 37.95 22.51
CA ILE A 574 -1.59 37.12 21.74
C ILE A 574 -0.22 37.79 21.61
N LEU A 575 -0.17 39.10 21.39
CA LEU A 575 1.11 39.82 21.27
C LEU A 575 1.90 39.89 22.58
N ASP A 576 1.23 39.70 23.72
CA ASP A 576 1.82 39.73 25.06
C ASP A 576 2.05 38.31 25.66
N LEU A 577 1.57 37.25 25.01
CA LEU A 577 1.78 35.88 25.46
C LEU A 577 3.29 35.52 25.49
N PRO A 578 3.82 34.98 26.61
CA PRO A 578 5.24 34.62 26.75
C PRO A 578 5.54 33.26 26.10
N LEU A 579 5.15 33.10 24.84
CA LEU A 579 5.28 31.85 24.09
C LEU A 579 6.51 31.92 23.18
N ASP A 580 7.48 31.04 23.41
CA ASP A 580 8.76 31.04 22.68
C ASP A 580 8.57 30.93 21.16
N PHE A 581 7.54 30.21 20.71
CA PHE A 581 7.25 30.07 19.28
C PHE A 581 6.71 31.38 18.67
N LEU A 582 6.12 32.31 19.43
CA LEU A 582 5.67 33.59 18.89
C LEU A 582 6.85 34.45 18.43
N ASN A 583 8.04 34.23 18.99
CA ASN A 583 9.29 34.83 18.50
C ASN A 583 9.67 34.37 17.09
N SER A 584 9.06 33.30 16.57
CA SER A 584 9.25 32.87 15.17
C SER A 584 8.47 33.72 14.15
N PHE A 585 7.62 34.63 14.62
CA PHE A 585 6.86 35.55 13.79
C PHE A 585 7.36 36.99 13.95
N GLU A 586 7.31 37.74 12.86
CA GLU A 586 7.33 39.20 12.98
C GLU A 586 5.96 39.70 13.49
N LYS A 587 5.94 40.73 14.34
CA LYS A 587 4.67 41.32 14.81
C LYS A 587 3.78 41.81 13.66
N SER A 588 4.39 42.26 12.57
CA SER A 588 3.73 42.61 11.30
C SER A 588 3.03 41.40 10.67
N GLU A 589 3.69 40.24 10.64
CA GLU A 589 3.15 38.98 10.11
C GLU A 589 1.91 38.55 10.89
N ILE A 590 1.95 38.58 12.23
CA ILE A 590 0.80 38.26 13.09
C ILE A 590 -0.40 39.16 12.77
N LYS A 591 -0.18 40.48 12.65
CA LYS A 591 -1.24 41.46 12.32
C LYS A 591 -1.85 41.21 10.94
N ILE A 592 -1.04 40.83 9.95
CA ILE A 592 -1.50 40.48 8.61
C ILE A 592 -2.37 39.21 8.68
N LEU A 593 -1.89 38.16 9.36
CA LEU A 593 -2.62 36.90 9.53
C LEU A 593 -3.92 37.09 10.31
N TYR A 594 -3.92 37.96 11.33
CA TYR A 594 -5.14 38.35 12.06
C TYR A 594 -6.13 39.06 11.13
N THR A 595 -5.66 39.94 10.24
CA THR A 595 -6.52 40.60 9.25
C THR A 595 -7.13 39.59 8.28
N LEU A 596 -6.36 38.61 7.81
CA LEU A 596 -6.87 37.52 6.97
C LEU A 596 -7.94 36.71 7.71
N TRP A 597 -7.68 36.35 8.97
CA TRP A 597 -8.62 35.66 9.85
C TRP A 597 -9.90 36.47 10.04
N GLN A 598 -9.81 37.75 10.40
CA GLN A 598 -10.97 38.60 10.68
C GLN A 598 -11.84 38.82 9.43
N LYS A 599 -11.21 39.01 8.26
CA LYS A 599 -11.90 39.30 6.99
C LYS A 599 -12.26 38.05 6.17
N ASN A 600 -11.97 36.85 6.64
CA ASN A 600 -12.16 35.58 5.91
C ASN A 600 -11.45 35.53 4.55
N LEU A 601 -10.30 36.20 4.41
CA LEU A 601 -9.56 36.26 3.15
C LEU A 601 -8.65 35.04 3.01
N ASN A 602 -8.85 34.23 1.97
CA ASN A 602 -8.08 33.01 1.71
C ASN A 602 -7.93 32.13 2.97
N SER A 603 -9.01 32.00 3.73
CA SER A 603 -9.04 31.38 5.06
C SER A 603 -10.20 30.39 5.15
N PRO A 604 -10.19 29.31 4.34
CA PRO A 604 -11.26 28.32 4.36
C PRO A 604 -11.41 27.69 5.74
N LEU A 605 -12.65 27.32 6.09
CA LEU A 605 -12.94 26.65 7.35
C LEU A 605 -12.52 25.17 7.28
N SER A 606 -12.02 24.69 8.41
CA SER A 606 -11.55 23.33 8.61
C SER A 606 -12.03 22.77 9.95
N SER A 607 -12.49 21.53 9.94
CA SER A 607 -12.78 20.70 11.13
C SER A 607 -11.80 19.51 11.25
N SER A 608 -10.57 19.64 10.73
CA SER A 608 -9.61 18.54 10.69
C SER A 608 -8.78 18.36 11.97
N PHE A 609 -8.79 17.15 12.54
CA PHE A 609 -7.82 16.77 13.58
C PHE A 609 -6.39 16.66 13.04
N GLY A 610 -6.19 16.27 11.78
CA GLY A 610 -4.87 16.29 11.15
C GLY A 610 -4.23 17.70 11.17
N ARG A 611 -5.03 18.75 10.99
CA ARG A 611 -4.58 20.15 11.13
C ARG A 611 -4.35 20.55 12.60
N VAL A 612 -5.11 19.99 13.54
CA VAL A 612 -4.83 20.19 14.98
C VAL A 612 -3.51 19.54 15.39
N PHE A 613 -3.17 18.35 14.87
CA PHE A 613 -1.84 17.75 15.03
C PHE A 613 -0.73 18.71 14.57
N ASP A 614 -0.94 19.41 13.45
CA ASP A 614 0.03 20.40 12.96
C ASP A 614 0.21 21.53 13.98
N ALA A 615 -0.88 22.14 14.45
CA ALA A 615 -0.84 23.20 15.45
C ALA A 615 -0.17 22.75 16.76
N VAL A 616 -0.51 21.58 17.28
CA VAL A 616 0.06 21.04 18.52
C VAL A 616 1.55 20.75 18.38
N CYS A 617 1.99 20.25 17.23
CA CYS A 617 3.41 20.03 16.96
C CYS A 617 4.21 21.34 16.93
N PHE A 618 3.59 22.41 16.42
CA PHE A 618 4.17 23.75 16.44
C PHE A 618 4.20 24.34 17.86
N PHE A 619 3.12 24.21 18.63
CA PHE A 619 3.09 24.65 20.03
C PHE A 619 4.12 23.93 20.89
N ALA A 620 4.37 22.64 20.63
CA ALA A 620 5.45 21.87 21.23
C ALA A 620 6.86 22.26 20.74
N ASN A 621 6.97 23.33 19.94
CA ASN A 621 8.20 23.85 19.32
C ASN A 621 9.04 22.76 18.62
N THR A 622 8.36 21.81 17.96
CA THR A 622 8.99 20.62 17.38
C THR A 622 9.13 20.73 15.86
N LEU A 623 8.15 21.32 15.18
CA LEU A 623 8.19 21.50 13.72
C LEU A 623 7.56 22.83 13.30
N HIS A 624 8.28 23.57 12.45
CA HIS A 624 7.85 24.88 11.93
C HIS A 624 7.36 24.81 10.48
N ILE A 625 7.97 23.96 9.66
CA ILE A 625 7.63 23.74 8.25
C ILE A 625 7.54 22.24 8.00
N GLN A 626 6.41 21.82 7.44
CA GLN A 626 6.16 20.43 7.08
C GLN A 626 6.73 20.12 5.71
N GLU A 627 7.49 19.01 5.62
CA GLU A 627 8.15 18.56 4.40
C GLU A 627 7.39 17.45 3.69
N PHE A 628 6.65 16.65 4.46
CA PHE A 628 5.86 15.54 3.98
C PHE A 628 4.60 15.35 4.83
N GLU A 629 3.58 14.75 4.22
CA GLU A 629 2.30 14.49 4.88
C GLU A 629 2.45 13.57 6.11
N GLY A 630 1.76 13.90 7.21
CA GLY A 630 1.79 13.11 8.45
C GLY A 630 3.03 13.31 9.34
N GLN A 631 3.96 14.19 8.97
CA GLN A 631 5.20 14.43 9.73
C GLN A 631 4.95 14.87 11.18
N THR A 632 4.01 15.79 11.39
CA THR A 632 3.62 16.33 12.71
C THR A 632 3.03 15.22 13.60
N GLY A 633 2.20 14.36 13.02
CA GLY A 633 1.67 13.15 13.64
C GLY A 633 2.78 12.22 14.14
N LEU A 634 3.75 11.90 13.29
CA LEU A 634 4.90 11.05 13.65
C LEU A 634 5.77 11.66 14.76
N TYR A 635 6.00 12.98 14.70
CA TYR A 635 6.83 13.66 15.69
C TYR A 635 6.16 13.71 17.06
N LEU A 636 4.86 14.03 17.11
CA LEU A 636 4.09 13.97 18.35
C LEU A 636 4.01 12.55 18.90
N GLU A 637 3.82 11.55 18.04
CA GLU A 637 3.85 10.14 18.46
C GLU A 637 5.19 9.75 19.07
N ASN A 638 6.31 10.19 18.50
CA ASN A 638 7.65 9.91 19.02
C ASN A 638 7.92 10.59 20.37
N LEU A 639 7.23 11.70 20.68
CA LEU A 639 7.36 12.42 21.94
C LEU A 639 6.45 11.87 23.05
N TYR A 640 5.56 10.93 22.73
CA TYR A 640 4.64 10.34 23.69
C TYR A 640 5.38 9.62 24.83
N ASP A 641 4.96 9.90 26.06
CA ASP A 641 5.42 9.24 27.27
C ASP A 641 4.25 8.51 27.93
N GLU A 642 4.33 7.18 27.99
CA GLU A 642 3.27 6.34 28.53
C GLU A 642 3.01 6.55 30.03
N ASN A 643 3.93 7.20 30.76
CA ASN A 643 3.75 7.53 32.17
C ASN A 643 2.83 8.74 32.38
N ILE A 644 2.64 9.58 31.36
CA ILE A 644 1.77 10.75 31.42
C ILE A 644 0.34 10.31 31.08
N LYS A 645 -0.49 10.17 32.11
CA LYS A 645 -1.89 9.73 31.98
C LYS A 645 -2.90 10.87 31.83
N ASP A 646 -2.47 12.10 32.12
CA ASP A 646 -3.30 13.29 32.01
C ASP A 646 -3.71 13.58 30.57
N ALA A 647 -4.78 14.36 30.42
CA ALA A 647 -5.29 14.85 29.15
C ALA A 647 -5.61 16.34 29.28
N PHE A 648 -5.65 17.06 28.17
CA PHE A 648 -6.22 18.41 28.15
C PHE A 648 -7.74 18.38 28.17
N SER A 649 -8.37 19.42 28.71
CA SER A 649 -9.83 19.57 28.72
C SER A 649 -10.40 19.83 27.33
N TYR A 650 -11.62 19.36 27.10
CA TYR A 650 -12.44 19.66 25.93
C TYR A 650 -13.91 19.69 26.36
N ALA A 651 -14.78 20.23 25.50
CA ALA A 651 -16.22 20.20 25.73
C ALA A 651 -16.92 19.53 24.54
N LEU A 652 -17.98 18.79 24.83
CA LEU A 652 -18.95 18.33 23.85
C LEU A 652 -20.20 19.20 24.02
N ILE A 653 -20.45 20.08 23.06
CA ILE A 653 -21.57 21.04 23.08
C ILE A 653 -22.46 20.70 21.89
N ASP A 654 -23.62 20.10 22.16
CA ASP A 654 -24.50 19.54 21.13
C ASP A 654 -23.74 18.57 20.20
N ASP A 655 -23.59 18.90 18.91
CA ASP A 655 -22.84 18.14 17.91
C ASP A 655 -21.40 18.64 17.71
N ILE A 656 -20.91 19.56 18.55
CA ILE A 656 -19.60 20.20 18.41
C ILE A 656 -18.61 19.64 19.44
N ILE A 657 -17.47 19.17 18.96
CA ILE A 657 -16.27 18.89 19.75
C ILE A 657 -15.48 20.20 19.85
N ASP A 658 -15.55 20.87 21.00
CA ASP A 658 -14.86 22.14 21.25
C ASP A 658 -13.53 21.91 22.00
N ILE A 659 -12.43 22.19 21.30
CA ILE A 659 -11.06 22.12 21.84
C ILE A 659 -10.55 23.47 22.37
N SER A 660 -11.37 24.52 22.40
CA SER A 660 -11.02 25.81 23.02
C SER A 660 -10.43 25.67 24.44
N PRO A 661 -10.95 24.80 25.35
CA PRO A 661 -10.33 24.59 26.66
C PRO A 661 -8.91 24.03 26.57
N MET A 662 -8.67 23.08 25.65
CA MET A 662 -7.34 22.51 25.40
C MET A 662 -6.36 23.60 24.97
N ILE A 663 -6.75 24.48 24.04
CA ILE A 663 -5.86 25.57 23.57
C ILE A 663 -5.47 26.49 24.72
N LYS A 664 -6.41 26.80 25.63
CA LYS A 664 -6.15 27.64 26.81
C LYS A 664 -5.21 26.99 27.83
N GLU A 665 -5.28 25.69 28.02
CA GLU A 665 -4.32 24.96 28.86
C GLU A 665 -2.94 24.87 28.20
N LEU A 666 -2.94 24.61 26.88
CA LEU A 666 -1.75 24.26 26.13
C LEU A 666 -0.74 25.41 26.05
N ILE A 667 -1.19 26.67 26.05
CA ILE A 667 -0.29 27.83 26.07
C ILE A 667 0.53 27.97 27.37
N PHE A 668 0.15 27.28 28.45
CA PHE A 668 0.92 27.31 29.70
C PHE A 668 1.89 26.14 29.84
N GLU A 669 1.77 25.12 28.97
CA GLU A 669 2.65 23.97 28.98
C GLU A 669 3.89 24.20 28.11
N LYS A 670 5.06 23.86 28.63
CA LYS A 670 6.35 24.06 27.94
C LYS A 670 7.04 22.74 27.60
N ASP A 671 6.72 21.66 28.32
CA ASP A 671 7.33 20.36 28.04
C ASP A 671 6.64 19.71 26.84
N LYS A 672 7.38 19.60 25.73
CA LYS A 672 6.92 18.96 24.49
C LYS A 672 6.42 17.52 24.69
N LYS A 673 6.97 16.76 25.64
CA LYS A 673 6.50 15.40 25.95
C LYS A 673 5.15 15.45 26.65
N ILE A 674 4.95 16.38 27.59
CA ILE A 674 3.66 16.59 28.25
C ILE A 674 2.61 17.03 27.23
N ILE A 675 2.93 17.99 26.36
CA ILE A 675 2.04 18.46 25.30
C ILE A 675 1.61 17.28 24.39
N ALA A 676 2.58 16.54 23.85
CA ALA A 676 2.29 15.44 22.95
C ALA A 676 1.46 14.33 23.62
N SER A 677 1.80 13.98 24.87
CA SER A 677 1.13 12.91 25.61
C SER A 677 -0.30 13.29 26.00
N LYS A 678 -0.49 14.48 26.60
CA LYS A 678 -1.82 14.98 26.95
C LYS A 678 -2.70 15.11 25.70
N PHE A 679 -2.16 15.58 24.58
CA PHE A 679 -2.92 15.71 23.33
C PHE A 679 -3.40 14.37 22.78
N ILE A 680 -2.52 13.37 22.68
CA ILE A 680 -2.91 12.05 22.19
C ILE A 680 -3.93 11.40 23.15
N ASN A 681 -3.75 11.56 24.47
CA ASN A 681 -4.71 11.10 25.47
C ASN A 681 -6.07 11.83 25.33
N THR A 682 -6.07 13.14 25.05
CA THR A 682 -7.29 13.92 24.78
C THR A 682 -8.07 13.37 23.59
N LEU A 683 -7.41 13.07 22.47
CA LEU A 683 -8.09 12.48 21.31
C LEU A 683 -8.70 11.11 21.64
N ALA A 684 -7.97 10.27 22.37
CA ALA A 684 -8.48 8.98 22.81
C ALA A 684 -9.68 9.12 23.76
N ASN A 685 -9.67 10.13 24.65
CA ASN A 685 -10.78 10.43 25.55
C ASN A 685 -12.02 10.95 24.78
N ILE A 686 -11.84 11.83 23.78
CA ILE A 686 -12.93 12.28 22.91
C ILE A 686 -13.63 11.09 22.24
N ILE A 687 -12.84 10.16 21.67
CA ILE A 687 -13.37 8.95 21.04
C ILE A 687 -14.12 8.09 22.06
N PHE A 688 -13.53 7.89 23.24
CA PHE A 688 -14.13 7.09 24.31
C PHE A 688 -15.45 7.67 24.82
N ASP A 689 -15.50 8.98 25.09
CA ASP A 689 -16.68 9.65 25.63
C ASP A 689 -17.83 9.64 24.62
N ILE A 690 -17.57 9.98 23.36
CA ILE A 690 -18.59 9.91 22.30
C ILE A 690 -19.08 8.47 22.12
N SER A 691 -18.17 7.49 22.17
CA SER A 691 -18.56 6.06 22.10
C SER A 691 -19.44 5.63 23.28
N ASN A 692 -19.27 6.23 24.46
CA ASN A 692 -20.10 5.95 25.64
C ASN A 692 -21.47 6.63 25.59
N LEU A 693 -21.64 7.70 24.80
CA LEU A 693 -22.94 8.30 24.50
C LEU A 693 -23.75 7.44 23.51
N HIS A 694 -23.09 6.60 22.72
CA HIS A 694 -23.69 5.75 21.68
C HIS A 694 -23.40 4.26 21.93
N LYS A 695 -23.84 3.74 23.07
CA LYS A 695 -23.39 2.42 23.55
C LYS A 695 -23.79 1.23 22.67
N ASP A 696 -24.88 1.36 21.91
CA ASP A 696 -25.49 0.28 21.14
C ASP A 696 -24.92 0.13 19.72
N LEU A 697 -24.05 1.05 19.30
CA LEU A 697 -23.45 1.05 17.97
C LEU A 697 -22.05 0.44 18.00
N ALA A 698 -21.74 -0.35 16.97
CA ALA A 698 -20.37 -0.76 16.71
C ALA A 698 -19.53 0.44 16.26
N ILE A 699 -18.26 0.44 16.65
CA ILE A 699 -17.34 1.55 16.40
C ILE A 699 -16.51 1.25 15.17
N VAL A 700 -16.41 2.22 14.26
CA VAL A 700 -15.54 2.16 13.08
C VAL A 700 -14.52 3.29 13.16
N LEU A 701 -13.24 2.97 12.97
CA LEU A 701 -12.16 3.95 12.87
C LEU A 701 -11.61 3.96 11.43
N SER A 702 -11.53 5.14 10.81
CA SER A 702 -10.88 5.33 9.49
C SER A 702 -10.38 6.77 9.31
N GLY A 703 -9.53 6.99 8.31
CA GLY A 703 -8.87 8.28 8.04
C GLY A 703 -7.41 8.29 8.49
N GLY A 704 -6.61 9.19 7.89
CA GLY A 704 -5.16 9.20 8.03
C GLY A 704 -4.64 9.41 9.46
N VAL A 705 -5.42 10.01 10.36
CA VAL A 705 -5.01 10.20 11.77
C VAL A 705 -4.87 8.86 12.49
N PHE A 706 -5.67 7.85 12.13
CA PHE A 706 -5.57 6.50 12.70
C PHE A 706 -4.37 5.71 12.18
N GLN A 707 -3.46 6.31 11.41
CA GLN A 707 -2.11 5.77 11.22
C GLN A 707 -1.23 5.93 12.46
N ASN A 708 -1.60 6.79 13.42
CA ASN A 708 -0.89 6.96 14.68
C ASN A 708 -1.05 5.72 15.56
N LYS A 709 0.04 4.97 15.76
CA LYS A 709 0.02 3.67 16.47
C LYS A 709 -0.23 3.85 17.96
N THR A 710 0.29 4.91 18.57
CA THR A 710 0.04 5.23 19.98
C THR A 710 -1.44 5.54 20.24
N LEU A 711 -2.07 6.39 19.43
CA LEU A 711 -3.50 6.71 19.55
C LEU A 711 -4.34 5.44 19.46
N LEU A 712 -4.09 4.61 18.45
CA LEU A 712 -4.83 3.34 18.28
C LEU A 712 -4.64 2.39 19.46
N LYS A 713 -3.42 2.27 20.01
CA LYS A 713 -3.17 1.42 21.19
C LYS A 713 -4.04 1.86 22.37
N ILE A 714 -4.10 3.16 22.65
CA ILE A 714 -4.91 3.70 23.76
C ILE A 714 -6.40 3.50 23.50
N VAL A 715 -6.86 3.72 22.25
CA VAL A 715 -8.26 3.56 21.86
C VAL A 715 -8.70 2.10 21.96
N PHE A 716 -7.89 1.14 21.48
CA PHE A 716 -8.17 -0.29 21.62
C PHE A 716 -8.23 -0.72 23.08
N GLU A 717 -7.33 -0.23 23.92
CA GLU A 717 -7.34 -0.52 25.36
C GLU A 717 -8.60 0.03 26.04
N LYS A 718 -8.95 1.30 25.79
CA LYS A 718 -10.12 1.97 26.39
C LYS A 718 -11.45 1.37 25.93
N LEU A 719 -11.51 0.88 24.69
CA LEU A 719 -12.72 0.37 24.06
C LEU A 719 -12.71 -1.16 23.87
N LYS A 720 -11.89 -1.89 24.64
CA LYS A 720 -11.76 -3.35 24.53
C LYS A 720 -13.08 -4.13 24.69
N GLU A 721 -14.03 -3.58 25.45
CA GLU A 721 -15.35 -4.17 25.69
C GLU A 721 -16.40 -3.77 24.61
N LYS A 722 -15.99 -2.96 23.63
CA LYS A 722 -16.84 -2.52 22.52
C LYS A 722 -16.47 -3.26 21.25
N GLU A 723 -17.45 -3.47 20.38
CA GLU A 723 -17.20 -3.94 19.03
C GLU A 723 -16.53 -2.81 18.22
N LEU A 724 -15.25 -2.96 17.93
CA LEU A 724 -14.44 -1.96 17.27
C LEU A 724 -13.78 -2.52 16.00
N TYR A 725 -13.96 -1.82 14.90
CA TYR A 725 -13.49 -2.20 13.57
C TYR A 725 -12.59 -1.14 12.94
N ILE A 726 -11.55 -1.61 12.26
CA ILE A 726 -10.60 -0.80 11.48
C ILE A 726 -10.18 -1.60 10.25
N GLY A 727 -9.77 -0.93 9.16
CA GLY A 727 -9.19 -1.59 7.99
C GLY A 727 -7.86 -2.28 8.31
N GLU A 728 -7.71 -3.54 7.89
CA GLU A 728 -6.50 -4.36 8.07
C GLU A 728 -5.98 -4.90 6.72
N ASN A 729 -6.89 -5.26 5.83
CA ASN A 729 -6.55 -5.69 4.47
C ASN A 729 -6.28 -4.52 3.53
N TYR A 730 -6.86 -3.36 3.83
CA TYR A 730 -6.65 -2.10 3.15
C TYR A 730 -6.06 -1.08 4.13
N SER A 731 -5.31 -0.09 3.61
CA SER A 731 -4.79 0.97 4.47
C SER A 731 -5.94 1.83 5.01
N VAL A 732 -5.75 2.45 6.18
CA VAL A 732 -6.77 3.29 6.82
C VAL A 732 -6.84 4.72 6.26
N ASN A 733 -5.96 5.03 5.31
CA ASN A 733 -5.85 6.33 4.65
C ASN A 733 -6.50 6.30 3.25
N ASP A 734 -6.36 7.40 2.51
CA ASP A 734 -6.97 7.65 1.19
C ASP A 734 -6.81 6.52 0.15
N GLU A 735 -5.82 5.64 0.33
CA GLU A 735 -5.63 4.45 -0.47
C GLU A 735 -6.88 3.54 -0.50
N ASN A 736 -7.75 3.59 0.52
CA ASN A 736 -8.97 2.77 0.59
C ASN A 736 -10.21 3.42 -0.05
N ILE A 737 -10.16 4.70 -0.44
CA ILE A 737 -11.36 5.44 -0.85
C ILE A 737 -12.05 4.79 -2.05
N SER A 738 -11.28 4.27 -2.99
CA SER A 738 -11.83 3.58 -4.17
C SER A 738 -12.62 2.31 -3.82
N LEU A 739 -12.25 1.61 -2.72
CA LEU A 739 -12.98 0.44 -2.23
C LEU A 739 -14.36 0.86 -1.72
N GLY A 740 -14.41 1.87 -0.84
CA GLY A 740 -15.67 2.37 -0.29
C GLY A 740 -16.60 2.92 -1.38
N GLN A 741 -16.02 3.64 -2.35
CA GLN A 741 -16.74 4.14 -3.51
C GLN A 741 -17.37 3.01 -4.34
N ALA A 742 -16.63 1.94 -4.61
CA ALA A 742 -17.18 0.78 -5.32
C ALA A 742 -18.27 0.08 -4.49
N PHE A 743 -18.03 -0.13 -3.19
CA PHE A 743 -18.96 -0.83 -2.30
C PHE A 743 -20.32 -0.13 -2.16
N PHE A 744 -20.35 1.20 -2.16
CA PHE A 744 -21.60 1.97 -2.16
C PHE A 744 -22.57 1.52 -3.25
N THR A 745 -22.07 1.26 -4.46
CA THR A 745 -22.91 0.92 -5.62
C THR A 745 -23.58 -0.45 -5.53
N LEU A 746 -23.15 -1.32 -4.61
CA LEU A 746 -23.65 -2.69 -4.48
C LEU A 746 -25.12 -2.75 -4.03
N GLU A 747 -25.57 -1.81 -3.21
CA GLU A 747 -26.95 -1.78 -2.67
C GLU A 747 -27.77 -0.56 -3.09
N ASN A 748 -27.15 0.44 -3.73
CA ASN A 748 -27.76 1.73 -4.02
C ASN A 748 -28.12 1.95 -5.50
N ILE A 749 -27.96 0.92 -6.35
CA ILE A 749 -28.18 0.97 -7.82
C ILE A 749 -28.73 -0.36 -8.33
#